data_AF-A0A5S3W7U5-F1
#
_entry.id   AF-A0A5S3W7U5-F1
#
_cell.length_a   1.000
_cell.length_b   1.000
_cell.length_c   1.000
_cell.angle_alpha   90.00
_cell.angle_beta   90.00
_cell.angle_gamma   90.00
#
_symmetry.space_group_name_H-M   'P 1'
#
loop_
_entity.id
_entity.type
_entity.pdbx_description
1 polymer ?
#
loop_
_entity_poly.entity_id
_entity_poly.type
_entity_poly.pdbx_seq_one_letter_code
_entity_poly.pdbx_strand_id
1 'polypeptide(L)'
;MNIETTHITRLFAAISLATLAGCGGDSATKSNFENVDASEPVSDWQMVWSDEFDGSAIDTNKWNFELNCDGGGNNEKQCYTDSEQNAFIADGVLNIVALPATEGAEKPYTSARLNTRYNADFTYGRFEVRAKLPSGQGSWPAFWMLPTDEEYGTWPRSGEIDVLESVNLKTADEDGGIESSIHGTLHYGRAWPDNSYTGKEYKFPEDTNPADDFHTYAIEWQEGEIRWYVDGYLYATQRQSEVRTNANGDAVGLTHRGWFAEYFEQGSGEFETHWDSAPYDKDFHLLLNLAVGGDWPENVNELGVDANAFANGQTFAVDYVRVYQCASNPDTGKGCETIRPGYDSLDDALLEGDAPIPSAPSTGIATPLTIFGDSFNPNWPAWDCCGGSTPAVVNDEEQGDVVEFTIGSEPTVVGFISRDAFITEENGAATPFDASPMLEEGYVRFKMKVTSAPSVPDTTWFVKLESTEASSDADMPLSNSIEGQAPVVGQWQTYTFLLSDLDAAGLDISAIDVLMVFPEWGTGEGATFLIDDVEITQDNIGASPELTIFEDEQNLAWPMWDCCGGSTPVEAMDDEEHGLTAEFTIGAEPTVMGFNSRTEVGGAGESFDASSILDEGVIQFDLKVTSTPSDPATPWLFKVESNGGDSAVELELTASVEGAAPVTGEWQTYTFKLSDLAGAGLDVSTIDVLMIFPAWAAGEGAVYRVDNVKIYNPNAAPVASGELNVFTDTVADQWSIWDCCAGSTPTTETDDDQHGAVAQFSIGATPTVMGFLADEDVSFDASALLENGVVQYDMKVVSAPSNVDAQWLFKIESIGASSAVELALDQSVEGQTPVTGEWQTYTFPIQQLFDAGLDISALNVIMVFPSWDMGDGALYRIDNVIIANP
;
A
#
# COMPACT_ATOMS: atom_id res chain seq x y z
N MET A 1 27.99 -29.13 -31.24
CA MET A 1 28.41 -29.90 -32.43
C MET A 1 27.17 -30.06 -33.28
N ASN A 2 27.15 -29.40 -34.45
CA ASN A 2 26.02 -29.27 -35.38
C ASN A 2 25.49 -30.61 -35.91
N ILE A 3 24.27 -30.62 -36.45
CA ILE A 3 24.04 -30.82 -37.89
C ILE A 3 22.67 -30.24 -38.29
N GLU A 4 22.73 -29.38 -39.31
CA GLU A 4 21.63 -28.79 -40.06
C GLU A 4 20.82 -29.82 -40.86
N THR A 5 19.59 -29.45 -41.26
CA THR A 5 19.20 -29.61 -42.68
C THR A 5 18.09 -28.64 -43.08
N THR A 6 18.32 -27.94 -44.19
CA THR A 6 17.49 -26.89 -44.78
C THR A 6 16.77 -27.34 -46.06
N HIS A 7 15.56 -26.80 -46.22
CA HIS A 7 14.87 -26.28 -47.43
C HIS A 7 14.62 -27.12 -48.71
N ILE A 8 13.35 -27.10 -49.16
CA ILE A 8 12.98 -26.98 -50.59
C ILE A 8 11.86 -25.93 -50.81
N THR A 9 12.30 -24.84 -51.45
CA THR A 9 11.73 -23.76 -52.28
C THR A 9 10.43 -23.95 -53.11
N ARG A 10 9.64 -22.86 -53.29
CA ARG A 10 9.28 -22.16 -54.57
C ARG A 10 8.08 -21.20 -54.36
N LEU A 11 8.24 -19.87 -54.31
CA LEU A 11 8.39 -18.87 -55.38
C LEU A 11 7.14 -18.64 -56.27
N PHE A 12 6.43 -17.51 -56.07
CA PHE A 12 6.11 -16.51 -57.11
C PHE A 12 5.49 -15.26 -56.45
N ALA A 13 6.18 -14.12 -56.55
CA ALA A 13 5.70 -12.79 -56.16
C ALA A 13 5.98 -11.80 -57.30
N ALA A 14 4.97 -11.00 -57.65
CA ALA A 14 5.02 -9.65 -58.26
C ALA A 14 3.63 -9.32 -58.87
N ILE A 15 3.01 -8.14 -58.79
CA ILE A 15 3.30 -6.78 -58.26
C ILE A 15 1.94 -5.98 -58.37
N SER A 16 1.72 -4.97 -57.50
CA SER A 16 0.81 -3.79 -57.63
C SER A 16 -0.61 -3.88 -57.04
N LEU A 17 -1.21 -2.84 -56.43
CA LEU A 17 -0.82 -1.62 -55.70
C LEU A 17 -2.16 -0.95 -55.26
N ALA A 18 -2.18 -0.37 -54.06
CA ALA A 18 -3.06 0.71 -53.56
C ALA A 18 -4.60 0.52 -53.51
N THR A 19 -5.12 0.41 -52.28
CA THR A 19 -5.91 1.47 -51.64
C THR A 19 -5.79 1.35 -50.10
N LEU A 20 -5.09 2.30 -49.48
CA LEU A 20 -5.34 2.71 -48.09
C LEU A 20 -6.72 3.40 -48.06
N ALA A 21 -7.68 2.81 -47.34
CA ALA A 21 -8.80 3.50 -46.70
C ALA A 21 -9.53 2.50 -45.79
N GLY A 22 -9.45 2.70 -44.47
CA GLY A 22 -10.41 2.12 -43.51
C GLY A 22 -9.93 0.97 -42.62
N CYS A 23 -8.82 1.14 -41.89
CA CYS A 23 -8.59 0.42 -40.64
C CYS A 23 -8.35 1.49 -39.56
N GLY A 24 -9.37 1.78 -38.79
CA GLY A 24 -9.47 2.94 -37.90
C GLY A 24 -10.94 3.34 -37.79
N GLY A 25 -11.69 2.53 -37.05
CA GLY A 25 -13.10 2.76 -36.78
C GLY A 25 -13.52 1.80 -35.69
N ASP A 26 -13.81 2.36 -34.52
CA ASP A 26 -14.35 1.71 -33.33
C ASP A 26 -15.28 0.54 -33.67
N SER A 27 -14.87 -0.67 -33.31
CA SER A 27 -15.83 -1.74 -33.01
C SER A 27 -16.31 -1.54 -31.57
N ALA A 28 -16.92 -0.40 -31.29
CA ALA A 28 -17.86 -0.33 -30.19
C ALA A 28 -19.03 -1.25 -30.57
N THR A 29 -19.09 -2.43 -29.94
CA THR A 29 -20.25 -3.30 -29.96
C THR A 29 -21.44 -2.49 -29.46
N LYS A 30 -22.24 -1.97 -30.40
CA LYS A 30 -23.54 -1.39 -30.09
C LYS A 30 -24.50 -2.54 -29.78
N SER A 31 -24.39 -3.09 -28.58
CA SER A 31 -25.41 -3.94 -27.99
C SER A 31 -26.70 -3.14 -27.91
N ASN A 32 -27.77 -3.65 -28.50
CA ASN A 32 -29.07 -3.00 -28.49
C ASN A 32 -29.86 -3.48 -27.26
N PHE A 33 -29.79 -2.71 -26.18
CA PHE A 33 -30.30 -3.05 -24.85
C PHE A 33 -31.83 -3.06 -24.72
N GLU A 34 -32.59 -2.66 -25.75
CA GLU A 34 -34.06 -2.61 -25.71
C GLU A 34 -34.76 -3.88 -26.26
N ASN A 35 -34.00 -4.89 -26.71
CA ASN A 35 -34.54 -6.02 -27.48
C ASN A 35 -34.19 -7.42 -26.95
N VAL A 36 -33.70 -7.55 -25.71
CA VAL A 36 -33.44 -8.86 -25.09
C VAL A 36 -34.74 -9.39 -24.47
N ASP A 37 -35.25 -10.49 -25.02
CA ASP A 37 -36.35 -11.25 -24.42
C ASP A 37 -35.74 -12.23 -23.40
N ALA A 38 -35.88 -11.92 -22.11
CA ALA A 38 -35.34 -12.73 -21.01
C ALA A 38 -35.97 -14.14 -20.91
N SER A 39 -36.95 -14.47 -21.74
CA SER A 39 -37.62 -15.78 -21.76
C SER A 39 -37.16 -16.73 -22.86
N GLU A 40 -36.30 -16.30 -23.79
CA GLU A 40 -35.75 -17.14 -24.86
C GLU A 40 -34.20 -17.20 -24.76
N PRO A 41 -33.58 -18.39 -24.64
CA PRO A 41 -32.12 -18.51 -24.63
C PRO A 41 -31.52 -17.94 -25.92
N VAL A 42 -30.47 -17.13 -25.79
CA VAL A 42 -29.68 -16.68 -26.94
C VAL A 42 -29.15 -17.90 -27.72
N SER A 43 -29.18 -17.83 -29.06
CA SER A 43 -28.88 -18.95 -29.98
C SER A 43 -27.46 -19.52 -29.88
N ASP A 44 -26.63 -18.96 -29.01
CA ASP A 44 -25.19 -19.12 -29.00
C ASP A 44 -24.72 -20.04 -27.85
N TRP A 45 -25.63 -20.46 -26.94
CA TRP A 45 -25.37 -21.54 -25.99
C TRP A 45 -25.49 -22.92 -26.65
N GLN A 46 -24.45 -23.74 -26.55
CA GLN A 46 -24.44 -25.12 -27.02
C GLN A 46 -24.44 -26.09 -25.83
N MET A 47 -25.44 -26.96 -25.76
CA MET A 47 -25.48 -28.02 -24.74
C MET A 47 -24.35 -29.01 -24.98
N VAL A 48 -23.49 -29.18 -23.98
CA VAL A 48 -22.32 -30.08 -24.04
C VAL A 48 -22.49 -31.31 -23.16
N TRP A 49 -23.33 -31.23 -22.14
CA TRP A 49 -23.64 -32.34 -21.25
C TRP A 49 -25.04 -32.17 -20.66
N SER A 50 -25.74 -33.28 -20.43
CA SER A 50 -27.00 -33.27 -19.69
C SER A 50 -27.31 -34.61 -19.06
N ASP A 51 -28.18 -34.59 -18.06
CA ASP A 51 -28.96 -35.73 -17.63
C ASP A 51 -30.44 -35.34 -17.51
N GLU A 52 -31.27 -35.98 -18.33
CA GLU A 52 -32.73 -35.77 -18.37
C GLU A 52 -33.48 -36.81 -17.52
N PHE A 53 -32.74 -37.71 -16.86
CA PHE A 53 -33.27 -38.76 -16.00
C PHE A 53 -34.38 -39.63 -16.63
N ASP A 54 -34.39 -39.78 -17.96
CA ASP A 54 -35.31 -40.65 -18.71
C ASP A 54 -35.04 -42.16 -18.53
N GLY A 55 -33.92 -42.50 -17.87
CA GLY A 55 -33.50 -43.87 -17.61
C GLY A 55 -34.33 -44.56 -16.52
N SER A 56 -34.11 -45.87 -16.32
CA SER A 56 -34.72 -46.60 -15.20
C SER A 56 -33.84 -46.64 -13.94
N ALA A 57 -32.63 -46.09 -14.01
CA ALA A 57 -31.64 -46.07 -12.94
C ALA A 57 -30.66 -44.92 -13.18
N ILE A 58 -30.02 -44.45 -12.11
CA ILE A 58 -28.99 -43.40 -12.16
C ILE A 58 -27.78 -43.91 -12.95
N ASP A 59 -27.32 -43.13 -13.94
CA ASP A 59 -26.18 -43.52 -14.79
C ASP A 59 -24.86 -43.31 -14.05
N THR A 60 -24.23 -44.40 -13.62
CA THR A 60 -22.95 -44.35 -12.88
C THR A 60 -21.75 -43.98 -13.74
N ASN A 61 -21.92 -43.79 -15.06
CA ASN A 61 -20.89 -43.16 -15.90
C ASN A 61 -20.99 -41.63 -15.87
N LYS A 62 -22.04 -41.08 -15.27
CA LYS A 62 -22.24 -39.65 -15.06
C LYS A 62 -22.10 -39.28 -13.59
N TRP A 63 -22.70 -40.09 -12.72
CA TRP A 63 -22.83 -39.80 -11.29
C TRP A 63 -22.10 -40.81 -10.42
N ASN A 64 -21.33 -40.30 -9.45
CA ASN A 64 -20.80 -41.04 -8.33
C ASN A 64 -21.72 -40.85 -7.11
N PHE A 65 -21.83 -41.88 -6.27
CA PHE A 65 -22.45 -41.76 -4.95
C PHE A 65 -21.38 -41.48 -3.89
N GLU A 66 -21.59 -40.45 -3.08
CA GLU A 66 -20.80 -40.21 -1.89
C GLU A 66 -21.40 -40.96 -0.69
N LEU A 67 -20.55 -41.73 0.02
CA LEU A 67 -20.99 -42.65 1.08
C LEU A 67 -20.23 -42.34 2.38
N ASN A 68 -20.86 -41.61 3.29
CA ASN A 68 -20.29 -41.26 4.60
C ASN A 68 -21.35 -40.83 5.63
N CYS A 69 -20.91 -40.58 6.85
CA CYS A 69 -21.71 -39.98 7.93
C CYS A 69 -20.98 -38.77 8.54
N ASP A 70 -20.08 -38.15 7.76
CA ASP A 70 -19.02 -37.26 8.29
C ASP A 70 -19.58 -35.89 8.69
N GLY A 71 -20.78 -35.56 8.22
CA GLY A 71 -21.50 -34.35 8.58
C GLY A 71 -21.14 -33.12 7.73
N GLY A 72 -20.47 -33.31 6.60
CA GLY A 72 -20.20 -32.26 5.59
C GLY A 72 -19.19 -31.18 5.99
N GLY A 73 -18.76 -31.14 7.25
CA GLY A 73 -18.07 -29.97 7.83
C GLY A 73 -19.02 -29.04 8.60
N ASN A 74 -20.34 -29.27 8.50
CA ASN A 74 -21.41 -28.40 9.00
C ASN A 74 -22.27 -29.08 10.07
N ASN A 75 -21.76 -30.09 10.76
CA ASN A 75 -22.46 -30.85 11.81
C ASN A 75 -23.78 -31.52 11.36
N GLU A 76 -23.90 -31.88 10.09
CA GLU A 76 -25.10 -32.47 9.48
C GLU A 76 -25.50 -33.83 10.14
N LYS A 77 -26.80 -34.17 10.04
CA LYS A 77 -27.45 -35.27 10.80
C LYS A 77 -27.84 -36.49 9.96
N GLN A 78 -27.39 -36.58 8.71
CA GLN A 78 -27.63 -37.72 7.84
C GLN A 78 -26.36 -38.52 7.58
N CYS A 79 -26.53 -39.79 7.22
CA CYS A 79 -25.55 -40.56 6.47
C CYS A 79 -25.95 -40.57 4.99
N TYR A 80 -25.02 -40.25 4.08
CA TYR A 80 -25.22 -40.40 2.65
C TYR A 80 -25.04 -41.86 2.23
N THR A 81 -25.95 -42.37 1.38
CA THR A 81 -25.99 -43.78 0.95
C THR A 81 -26.26 -43.93 -0.55
N ASP A 82 -26.01 -45.11 -1.09
CA ASP A 82 -26.37 -45.53 -2.46
C ASP A 82 -27.69 -46.33 -2.51
N SER A 83 -28.48 -46.27 -1.44
CA SER A 83 -29.75 -46.98 -1.35
C SER A 83 -30.76 -46.45 -2.37
N GLU A 84 -31.45 -47.34 -3.08
CA GLU A 84 -32.60 -47.00 -3.95
C GLU A 84 -33.77 -46.34 -3.18
N GLN A 85 -33.72 -46.29 -1.84
CA GLN A 85 -34.68 -45.52 -1.04
C GLN A 85 -34.29 -44.05 -0.90
N ASN A 86 -32.98 -43.74 -1.00
CA ASN A 86 -32.44 -42.39 -0.84
C ASN A 86 -32.17 -41.71 -2.18
N ALA A 87 -31.92 -42.45 -3.27
CA ALA A 87 -31.84 -41.89 -4.61
C ALA A 87 -32.41 -42.86 -5.65
N PHE A 88 -33.37 -42.39 -6.46
CA PHE A 88 -33.95 -43.19 -7.53
C PHE A 88 -34.59 -42.31 -8.61
N ILE A 89 -34.77 -42.88 -9.81
CA ILE A 89 -35.50 -42.24 -10.89
C ILE A 89 -36.94 -42.75 -10.89
N ALA A 90 -37.90 -41.82 -10.91
CA ALA A 90 -39.32 -42.12 -11.09
C ALA A 90 -39.96 -41.06 -11.99
N ASP A 91 -40.72 -41.51 -12.99
CA ASP A 91 -41.46 -40.65 -13.93
C ASP A 91 -40.60 -39.58 -14.63
N GLY A 92 -39.35 -39.92 -14.96
CA GLY A 92 -38.40 -39.01 -15.62
C GLY A 92 -37.72 -38.01 -14.66
N VAL A 93 -37.86 -38.20 -13.34
CA VAL A 93 -37.33 -37.29 -12.33
C VAL A 93 -36.40 -38.05 -11.39
N LEU A 94 -35.22 -37.50 -11.12
CA LEU A 94 -34.36 -37.95 -10.04
C LEU A 94 -34.93 -37.50 -8.70
N ASN A 95 -35.14 -38.44 -7.79
CA ASN A 95 -35.63 -38.18 -6.43
C ASN A 95 -34.50 -38.48 -5.44
N ILE A 96 -33.99 -37.43 -4.78
CA ILE A 96 -33.10 -37.55 -3.62
C ILE A 96 -33.95 -37.41 -2.37
N VAL A 97 -33.99 -38.45 -1.53
CA VAL A 97 -34.93 -38.54 -0.40
C VAL A 97 -34.16 -38.66 0.91
N ALA A 98 -34.42 -37.72 1.81
CA ALA A 98 -33.99 -37.81 3.21
C ALA A 98 -35.01 -38.60 4.03
N LEU A 99 -34.57 -39.62 4.76
CA LEU A 99 -35.40 -40.55 5.52
C LEU A 99 -34.92 -40.68 6.97
N PRO A 100 -35.80 -41.02 7.94
CA PRO A 100 -35.37 -41.43 9.26
C PRO A 100 -34.53 -42.71 9.16
N ALA A 101 -33.36 -42.70 9.81
CA ALA A 101 -32.50 -43.87 9.85
C ALA A 101 -33.10 -44.96 10.74
N THR A 102 -32.70 -46.21 10.50
CA THR A 102 -33.08 -47.34 11.36
C THR A 102 -32.51 -47.17 12.77
N GLU A 103 -33.23 -47.64 13.79
CA GLU A 103 -32.77 -47.61 15.18
C GLU A 103 -31.36 -48.19 15.32
N GLY A 104 -30.44 -47.42 15.91
CA GLY A 104 -29.04 -47.79 16.10
C GLY A 104 -28.08 -47.40 14.96
N ALA A 105 -28.55 -46.68 13.93
CA ALA A 105 -27.68 -46.03 12.96
C ALA A 105 -26.79 -44.95 13.60
N GLU A 106 -25.69 -44.62 12.93
CA GLU A 106 -24.71 -43.62 13.40
C GLU A 106 -25.30 -42.21 13.49
N LYS A 107 -26.12 -41.85 12.50
CA LYS A 107 -26.84 -40.60 12.41
C LYS A 107 -28.35 -40.87 12.36
N PRO A 108 -29.19 -39.92 12.81
CA PRO A 108 -30.64 -40.12 12.88
C PRO A 108 -31.35 -40.14 11.52
N TYR A 109 -30.68 -39.71 10.43
CA TYR A 109 -31.25 -39.69 9.08
C TYR A 109 -30.34 -40.40 8.06
N THR A 110 -30.92 -40.81 6.93
CA THR A 110 -30.18 -41.19 5.71
C THR A 110 -30.60 -40.30 4.55
N SER A 111 -29.68 -40.05 3.62
CA SER A 111 -29.95 -39.29 2.39
C SER A 111 -29.02 -39.76 1.27
N ALA A 112 -28.90 -38.99 0.18
CA ALA A 112 -27.92 -39.22 -0.87
C ALA A 112 -27.23 -37.90 -1.29
N ARG A 113 -25.97 -38.05 -1.72
CA ARG A 113 -25.15 -37.01 -2.35
C ARG A 113 -24.53 -37.61 -3.60
N LEU A 114 -24.80 -36.99 -4.74
CA LEU A 114 -24.29 -37.39 -6.04
C LEU A 114 -23.29 -36.35 -6.53
N ASN A 115 -22.22 -36.79 -7.21
CA ASN A 115 -21.28 -35.88 -7.85
C ASN A 115 -20.80 -36.37 -9.22
N THR A 116 -20.33 -35.47 -10.07
CA THR A 116 -19.80 -35.81 -11.41
C THR A 116 -18.27 -35.91 -11.46
N ARG A 117 -17.58 -35.89 -10.31
CA ARG A 117 -16.11 -35.83 -10.26
C ARG A 117 -15.46 -36.92 -11.12
N TYR A 118 -14.61 -36.53 -12.07
CA TYR A 118 -13.93 -37.38 -13.06
C TYR A 118 -14.85 -38.11 -14.06
N ASN A 119 -16.16 -37.84 -14.04
CA ASN A 119 -17.12 -38.28 -15.07
C ASN A 119 -17.49 -37.13 -16.02
N ALA A 120 -17.66 -35.93 -15.46
CA ALA A 120 -17.91 -34.70 -16.20
C ALA A 120 -17.50 -33.50 -15.33
N ASP A 121 -16.50 -32.77 -15.80
CA ASP A 121 -15.88 -31.64 -15.13
C ASP A 121 -15.79 -30.49 -16.15
N PHE A 122 -15.99 -29.26 -15.70
CA PHE A 122 -16.15 -28.13 -16.61
C PHE A 122 -15.49 -26.86 -16.06
N THR A 123 -14.87 -26.10 -16.94
CA THR A 123 -14.50 -24.69 -16.72
C THR A 123 -15.36 -23.82 -17.64
N TYR A 124 -16.02 -22.82 -17.05
CA TYR A 124 -16.96 -21.90 -17.70
C TYR A 124 -18.18 -22.56 -18.36
N GLY A 125 -19.26 -21.78 -18.47
CA GLY A 125 -20.49 -22.22 -19.13
C GLY A 125 -21.74 -21.79 -18.39
N ARG A 126 -22.87 -22.32 -18.84
CA ARG A 126 -24.16 -22.23 -18.14
C ARG A 126 -24.48 -23.57 -17.51
N PHE A 127 -24.72 -23.58 -16.21
CA PHE A 127 -25.03 -24.77 -15.43
C PHE A 127 -26.42 -24.62 -14.87
N GLU A 128 -27.32 -25.54 -15.25
CA GLU A 128 -28.74 -25.40 -14.97
C GLU A 128 -29.30 -26.68 -14.36
N VAL A 129 -30.05 -26.52 -13.28
CA VAL A 129 -30.87 -27.57 -12.69
C VAL A 129 -32.32 -27.13 -12.67
N ARG A 130 -33.22 -28.01 -13.11
CA ARG A 130 -34.66 -27.81 -12.92
C ARG A 130 -35.15 -28.72 -11.81
N ALA A 131 -35.58 -28.15 -10.69
CA ALA A 131 -35.90 -28.92 -9.50
C ALA A 131 -37.04 -28.32 -8.68
N LYS A 132 -37.67 -29.19 -7.89
CA LYS A 132 -38.58 -28.83 -6.80
C LYS A 132 -37.96 -29.22 -5.47
N LEU A 133 -37.95 -28.28 -4.53
CA LEU A 133 -37.21 -28.41 -3.28
C LEU A 133 -38.05 -29.10 -2.18
N PRO A 134 -37.42 -29.77 -1.21
CA PRO A 134 -38.10 -30.26 0.00
C PRO A 134 -38.53 -29.11 0.91
N SER A 135 -39.33 -29.43 1.92
CA SER A 135 -39.80 -28.46 2.92
C SER A 135 -39.61 -28.99 4.34
N GLY A 136 -39.67 -28.09 5.32
CA GLY A 136 -39.67 -28.41 6.74
C GLY A 136 -38.35 -28.13 7.43
N GLN A 137 -38.44 -27.91 8.74
CA GLN A 137 -37.33 -27.47 9.58
C GLN A 137 -36.24 -28.54 9.63
N GLY A 138 -35.02 -28.13 9.28
CA GLY A 138 -33.84 -28.97 9.14
C GLY A 138 -33.58 -29.48 7.72
N SER A 139 -34.39 -29.14 6.71
CA SER A 139 -34.10 -29.56 5.32
C SER A 139 -33.10 -28.62 4.66
N TRP A 140 -32.11 -29.18 3.93
CA TRP A 140 -31.07 -28.41 3.25
C TRP A 140 -30.71 -29.05 1.89
N PRO A 141 -31.49 -28.80 0.82
CA PRO A 141 -31.14 -29.18 -0.55
C PRO A 141 -30.02 -28.29 -1.13
N ALA A 142 -29.13 -28.87 -1.92
CA ALA A 142 -28.10 -28.11 -2.64
C ALA A 142 -27.82 -28.64 -4.06
N PHE A 143 -27.57 -27.71 -4.98
CA PHE A 143 -26.92 -27.94 -6.28
C PHE A 143 -25.72 -26.98 -6.36
N TRP A 144 -24.52 -27.55 -6.41
CA TRP A 144 -23.29 -26.82 -6.16
C TRP A 144 -22.11 -27.50 -6.85
N MET A 145 -20.93 -26.89 -6.77
CA MET A 145 -19.76 -27.28 -7.53
C MET A 145 -18.49 -27.16 -6.70
N LEU A 146 -17.59 -28.14 -6.87
CA LEU A 146 -16.27 -28.15 -6.26
C LEU A 146 -15.18 -28.37 -7.32
N PRO A 147 -13.95 -27.88 -7.09
CA PRO A 147 -12.82 -28.10 -7.97
C PRO A 147 -12.49 -29.59 -8.06
N THR A 148 -12.13 -30.05 -9.25
CA THR A 148 -11.79 -31.47 -9.44
C THR A 148 -10.39 -31.81 -8.93
N ASP A 149 -9.41 -30.93 -9.13
CA ASP A 149 -7.98 -31.18 -8.87
C ASP A 149 -7.36 -30.35 -7.72
N GLU A 150 -8.12 -29.47 -7.05
CA GLU A 150 -7.63 -28.64 -5.91
C GLU A 150 -6.29 -27.91 -6.16
N GLU A 151 -6.12 -27.33 -7.35
CA GLU A 151 -4.87 -26.72 -7.83
C GLU A 151 -4.28 -25.64 -6.91
N TYR A 152 -5.13 -24.88 -6.20
CA TYR A 152 -4.74 -23.79 -5.31
C TYR A 152 -4.62 -24.21 -3.84
N GLY A 153 -4.76 -25.51 -3.57
CA GLY A 153 -4.79 -26.09 -2.24
C GLY A 153 -6.19 -26.57 -1.84
N THR A 154 -6.28 -27.16 -0.65
CA THR A 154 -7.55 -27.70 -0.13
C THR A 154 -8.61 -26.62 0.05
N TRP A 155 -9.86 -27.04 0.15
CA TRP A 155 -10.97 -26.15 0.42
C TRP A 155 -10.66 -25.13 1.54
N PRO A 156 -11.02 -23.85 1.36
CA PRO A 156 -11.70 -23.25 0.20
C PRO A 156 -10.76 -22.55 -0.79
N ARG A 157 -9.43 -22.76 -0.71
CA ARG A 157 -8.46 -22.08 -1.60
C ARG A 157 -8.73 -22.35 -3.08
N SER A 158 -9.19 -23.55 -3.42
CA SER A 158 -9.56 -23.92 -4.79
C SER A 158 -11.01 -23.62 -5.16
N GLY A 159 -11.76 -22.94 -4.29
CA GLY A 159 -13.10 -22.45 -4.55
C GLY A 159 -14.24 -23.43 -4.28
N GLU A 160 -15.44 -22.88 -4.12
CA GLU A 160 -16.75 -23.55 -4.16
C GLU A 160 -17.74 -22.61 -4.86
N ILE A 161 -18.65 -23.18 -5.67
CA ILE A 161 -19.73 -22.42 -6.31
C ILE A 161 -21.08 -23.07 -5.97
N ASP A 162 -21.89 -22.38 -5.19
CA ASP A 162 -23.23 -22.80 -4.83
C ASP A 162 -24.23 -22.20 -5.81
N VAL A 163 -24.70 -23.01 -6.75
CA VAL A 163 -25.70 -22.60 -7.74
C VAL A 163 -27.07 -22.42 -7.08
N LEU A 164 -27.36 -23.27 -6.10
CA LEU A 164 -28.60 -23.28 -5.33
C LEU A 164 -28.34 -23.92 -3.97
N GLU A 165 -28.66 -23.18 -2.93
CA GLU A 165 -28.95 -23.71 -1.60
C GLU A 165 -30.27 -23.16 -1.05
N SER A 166 -30.89 -23.89 -0.14
CA SER A 166 -32.04 -23.42 0.61
C SER A 166 -32.13 -24.16 1.93
N VAL A 167 -32.71 -23.53 2.95
CA VAL A 167 -32.98 -24.18 4.23
C VAL A 167 -34.42 -23.95 4.67
N ASN A 168 -34.98 -24.94 5.35
CA ASN A 168 -36.21 -24.79 6.15
C ASN A 168 -37.45 -24.28 5.40
N LEU A 169 -37.53 -24.46 4.07
CA LEU A 169 -38.67 -23.97 3.29
C LEU A 169 -40.02 -24.35 3.91
N LYS A 170 -40.96 -23.39 3.90
CA LYS A 170 -42.30 -23.46 4.48
C LYS A 170 -42.39 -23.45 6.00
N THR A 171 -41.31 -23.25 6.73
CA THR A 171 -41.36 -22.98 8.17
C THR A 171 -41.53 -21.49 8.44
N ALA A 172 -41.89 -21.13 9.67
CA ALA A 172 -41.99 -19.73 10.06
C ALA A 172 -40.59 -19.10 10.22
N ASP A 173 -40.34 -17.97 9.57
CA ASP A 173 -39.18 -17.11 9.87
C ASP A 173 -39.39 -16.32 11.18
N GLU A 174 -38.37 -15.56 11.60
CA GLU A 174 -38.38 -14.79 12.86
C GLU A 174 -39.50 -13.72 12.90
N ASP A 175 -39.90 -13.20 11.74
CA ASP A 175 -40.95 -12.19 11.58
C ASP A 175 -42.36 -12.82 11.40
N GLY A 176 -42.43 -14.15 11.36
CA GLY A 176 -43.67 -14.92 11.15
C GLY A 176 -44.11 -15.03 9.70
N GLY A 177 -43.25 -14.65 8.76
CA GLY A 177 -43.35 -14.99 7.34
C GLY A 177 -43.07 -16.47 7.10
N ILE A 178 -43.32 -16.93 5.87
CA ILE A 178 -43.09 -18.32 5.47
C ILE A 178 -41.82 -18.39 4.65
N GLU A 179 -40.89 -19.25 5.06
CA GLU A 179 -39.60 -19.39 4.40
C GLU A 179 -39.77 -19.86 2.95
N SER A 180 -39.17 -19.12 2.03
CA SER A 180 -39.29 -19.27 0.58
C SER A 180 -37.98 -18.93 -0.16
N SER A 181 -36.88 -18.75 0.57
CA SER A 181 -35.63 -18.24 0.02
C SER A 181 -34.72 -19.32 -0.55
N ILE A 182 -33.93 -18.90 -1.54
CA ILE A 182 -32.78 -19.65 -2.06
C ILE A 182 -31.53 -18.75 -2.02
N HIS A 183 -30.36 -19.38 -2.01
CA HIS A 183 -29.08 -18.70 -1.88
C HIS A 183 -28.15 -19.15 -3.01
N GLY A 184 -27.37 -18.20 -3.53
CA GLY A 184 -26.24 -18.45 -4.41
C GLY A 184 -24.99 -17.82 -3.83
N THR A 185 -23.93 -18.62 -3.70
CA THR A 185 -22.77 -18.30 -2.86
C THR A 185 -21.47 -18.73 -3.55
N LEU A 186 -20.40 -17.99 -3.28
CA LEU A 186 -19.03 -18.33 -3.60
C LEU A 186 -18.22 -18.45 -2.30
N HIS A 187 -17.45 -19.53 -2.16
CA HIS A 187 -16.43 -19.66 -1.11
C HIS A 187 -15.03 -19.64 -1.72
N TYR A 188 -14.14 -18.80 -1.19
CA TYR A 188 -12.80 -18.55 -1.75
C TYR A 188 -11.82 -18.02 -0.69
N GLY A 189 -10.62 -17.63 -1.15
CA GLY A 189 -9.62 -16.96 -0.32
C GLY A 189 -8.73 -17.92 0.45
N ARG A 190 -8.60 -17.72 1.76
CA ARG A 190 -7.63 -18.43 2.62
C ARG A 190 -8.14 -19.79 3.08
N ALA A 191 -7.26 -20.55 3.72
CA ALA A 191 -7.64 -21.81 4.36
C ALA A 191 -8.62 -21.56 5.52
N TRP A 192 -9.52 -22.52 5.77
CA TRP A 192 -10.37 -22.51 6.95
C TRP A 192 -9.53 -22.41 8.25
N PRO A 193 -9.95 -21.61 9.25
CA PRO A 193 -11.22 -20.89 9.35
C PRO A 193 -11.22 -19.47 8.76
N ASP A 194 -10.12 -19.02 8.16
CA ASP A 194 -9.93 -17.63 7.71
C ASP A 194 -10.43 -17.39 6.28
N ASN A 195 -11.28 -18.28 5.79
CA ASN A 195 -11.81 -18.19 4.44
C ASN A 195 -12.89 -17.11 4.31
N SER A 196 -13.03 -16.60 3.09
CA SER A 196 -14.11 -15.67 2.75
C SER A 196 -15.22 -16.40 2.02
N TYR A 197 -16.42 -15.81 2.08
CA TYR A 197 -17.54 -16.21 1.24
C TYR A 197 -18.42 -15.00 0.98
N THR A 198 -19.03 -14.94 -0.19
CA THR A 198 -20.02 -13.92 -0.53
C THR A 198 -21.16 -14.54 -1.31
N GLY A 199 -22.37 -14.10 -1.04
CA GLY A 199 -23.57 -14.69 -1.61
C GLY A 199 -24.78 -13.78 -1.45
N LYS A 200 -25.85 -14.11 -2.17
CA LYS A 200 -27.10 -13.36 -2.14
C LYS A 200 -28.29 -14.27 -1.96
N GLU A 201 -29.22 -13.82 -1.12
CA GLU A 201 -30.54 -14.41 -0.99
C GLU A 201 -31.46 -13.95 -2.13
N TYR A 202 -32.23 -14.87 -2.68
CA TYR A 202 -33.40 -14.59 -3.50
C TYR A 202 -34.67 -15.05 -2.77
N LYS A 203 -35.45 -14.09 -2.28
CA LYS A 203 -36.77 -14.33 -1.68
C LYS A 203 -37.83 -14.44 -2.77
N PHE A 204 -38.52 -15.57 -2.85
CA PHE A 204 -39.67 -15.71 -3.74
C PHE A 204 -40.84 -14.82 -3.28
N PRO A 205 -41.68 -14.31 -4.21
CA PRO A 205 -42.90 -13.58 -3.88
C PRO A 205 -43.81 -14.35 -2.89
N GLU A 206 -44.56 -13.63 -2.05
CA GLU A 206 -45.36 -14.22 -0.93
C GLU A 206 -46.30 -15.38 -1.33
N ASP A 207 -46.74 -15.44 -2.59
CA ASP A 207 -47.65 -16.46 -3.12
C ASP A 207 -46.94 -17.64 -3.81
N THR A 208 -45.61 -17.65 -3.83
CA THR A 208 -44.79 -18.66 -4.49
C THR A 208 -43.77 -19.26 -3.52
N ASN A 209 -43.56 -20.57 -3.59
CA ASN A 209 -42.55 -21.25 -2.78
C ASN A 209 -41.83 -22.32 -3.63
N PRO A 210 -40.49 -22.41 -3.54
CA PRO A 210 -39.72 -23.37 -4.32
C PRO A 210 -39.98 -24.85 -3.93
N ALA A 211 -40.69 -25.10 -2.83
CA ALA A 211 -41.17 -26.42 -2.46
C ALA A 211 -42.57 -26.78 -3.01
N ASP A 212 -43.26 -25.88 -3.72
CA ASP A 212 -44.56 -26.15 -4.34
C ASP A 212 -44.44 -26.63 -5.79
N ASP A 213 -43.57 -26.00 -6.58
CA ASP A 213 -43.44 -26.23 -8.01
C ASP A 213 -41.97 -26.40 -8.44
N PHE A 214 -41.76 -26.86 -9.68
CA PHE A 214 -40.43 -26.94 -10.26
C PHE A 214 -39.99 -25.58 -10.79
N HIS A 215 -38.81 -25.15 -10.36
CA HIS A 215 -38.14 -23.94 -10.80
C HIS A 215 -36.80 -24.28 -11.46
N THR A 216 -36.29 -23.35 -12.25
CA THR A 216 -35.01 -23.48 -12.94
C THR A 216 -33.98 -22.61 -12.24
N TYR A 217 -32.93 -23.22 -11.72
CA TYR A 217 -31.82 -22.55 -11.04
C TYR A 217 -30.59 -22.69 -11.91
N ALA A 218 -29.88 -21.59 -12.13
CA ALA A 218 -28.70 -21.63 -12.97
C ALA A 218 -27.64 -20.63 -12.54
N ILE A 219 -26.41 -20.94 -12.91
CA ILE A 219 -25.36 -19.94 -13.08
C ILE A 219 -24.97 -19.80 -14.54
N GLU A 220 -24.49 -18.62 -14.90
CA GLU A 220 -23.63 -18.41 -16.06
C GLU A 220 -22.26 -17.95 -15.55
N TRP A 221 -21.25 -18.78 -15.78
CA TRP A 221 -19.87 -18.58 -15.36
C TRP A 221 -18.99 -18.33 -16.58
N GLN A 222 -18.33 -17.18 -16.58
CA GLN A 222 -17.30 -16.81 -17.55
C GLN A 222 -16.04 -16.38 -16.80
N GLU A 223 -14.93 -16.24 -17.51
CA GLU A 223 -13.69 -15.71 -16.96
C GLU A 223 -13.93 -14.33 -16.31
N GLY A 224 -13.71 -14.27 -14.99
CA GLY A 224 -13.84 -13.06 -14.18
C GLY A 224 -15.27 -12.67 -13.75
N GLU A 225 -16.33 -13.41 -14.13
CA GLU A 225 -17.70 -13.09 -13.71
C GLU A 225 -18.60 -14.34 -13.58
N ILE A 226 -19.38 -14.42 -12.50
CA ILE A 226 -20.42 -15.45 -12.29
C ILE A 226 -21.76 -14.77 -12.00
N ARG A 227 -22.83 -15.22 -12.65
CA ARG A 227 -24.19 -14.68 -12.53
C ARG A 227 -25.17 -15.77 -12.14
N TRP A 228 -26.06 -15.50 -11.19
CA TRP A 228 -27.08 -16.46 -10.71
C TRP A 228 -28.48 -16.10 -11.19
N TYR A 229 -29.23 -17.13 -11.52
CA TYR A 229 -30.56 -17.04 -12.11
C TYR A 229 -31.56 -17.95 -11.41
N VAL A 230 -32.78 -17.44 -11.23
CA VAL A 230 -33.97 -18.24 -10.92
C VAL A 230 -35.02 -17.96 -11.98
N ASP A 231 -35.49 -19.00 -12.67
CA ASP A 231 -36.46 -18.91 -13.77
C ASP A 231 -36.09 -17.85 -14.83
N GLY A 232 -34.78 -17.74 -15.12
CA GLY A 232 -34.22 -16.76 -16.05
C GLY A 232 -34.03 -15.35 -15.47
N TYR A 233 -34.49 -15.08 -14.25
CA TYR A 233 -34.25 -13.82 -13.56
C TYR A 233 -32.87 -13.80 -12.90
N LEU A 234 -31.97 -12.96 -13.41
CA LEU A 234 -30.66 -12.71 -12.82
C LEU A 234 -30.82 -11.96 -11.49
N TYR A 235 -30.47 -12.57 -10.36
CA TYR A 235 -30.61 -11.90 -9.05
C TYR A 235 -29.27 -11.52 -8.39
N ALA A 236 -28.17 -12.17 -8.79
CA ALA A 236 -26.84 -11.89 -8.27
C ALA A 236 -25.78 -11.96 -9.39
N THR A 237 -24.76 -11.12 -9.28
CA THR A 237 -23.54 -11.10 -10.09
C THR A 237 -22.37 -10.92 -9.15
N GLN A 238 -21.33 -11.73 -9.31
CA GLN A 238 -20.05 -11.56 -8.63
C GLN A 238 -18.96 -11.50 -9.68
N ARG A 239 -17.89 -10.74 -9.41
CA ARG A 239 -16.73 -10.60 -10.29
C ARG A 239 -15.43 -10.85 -9.54
N GLN A 240 -14.38 -11.17 -10.30
CA GLN A 240 -13.02 -11.14 -9.78
C GLN A 240 -12.67 -9.72 -9.34
N SER A 241 -11.69 -9.60 -8.46
CA SER A 241 -11.18 -8.30 -8.08
C SER A 241 -10.47 -7.61 -9.26
N GLU A 242 -10.53 -6.27 -9.28
CA GLU A 242 -9.81 -5.47 -10.28
C GLU A 242 -8.80 -4.58 -9.58
N VAL A 243 -7.51 -4.91 -9.72
CA VAL A 243 -6.40 -4.19 -9.08
C VAL A 243 -6.19 -2.83 -9.75
N ARG A 244 -6.08 -1.79 -8.93
CA ARG A 244 -5.61 -0.47 -9.36
C ARG A 244 -4.10 -0.46 -9.29
N THR A 245 -3.43 -0.10 -10.38
CA THR A 245 -1.96 0.01 -10.42
C THR A 245 -1.49 1.44 -10.63
N ASN A 246 -0.33 1.78 -10.06
CA ASN A 246 0.35 3.05 -10.33
C ASN A 246 1.12 2.98 -11.66
N ALA A 247 1.80 4.08 -12.03
CA ALA A 247 2.59 4.16 -13.27
C ALA A 247 3.75 3.16 -13.34
N ASN A 248 4.23 2.67 -12.19
CA ASN A 248 5.32 1.70 -12.08
C ASN A 248 4.82 0.24 -12.21
N GLY A 249 3.49 0.04 -12.27
CA GLY A 249 2.86 -1.28 -12.33
C GLY A 249 2.58 -1.90 -10.98
N ASP A 250 2.79 -1.17 -9.89
CA ASP A 250 2.55 -1.66 -8.53
C ASP A 250 1.07 -1.61 -8.17
N ALA A 251 0.58 -2.61 -7.42
CA ALA A 251 -0.77 -2.61 -6.87
C ALA A 251 -0.91 -1.55 -5.77
N VAL A 252 -1.90 -0.66 -5.90
CA VAL A 252 -2.14 0.49 -4.99
C VAL A 252 -3.62 0.59 -4.57
N GLY A 253 -4.29 -0.56 -4.53
CA GLY A 253 -5.69 -0.71 -4.17
C GLY A 253 -6.51 -1.50 -5.19
N LEU A 254 -7.83 -1.50 -5.02
CA LEU A 254 -8.80 -2.17 -5.90
C LEU A 254 -9.77 -1.15 -6.51
N THR A 255 -9.98 -1.24 -7.82
CA THR A 255 -11.08 -0.54 -8.52
C THR A 255 -12.42 -1.26 -8.39
N HIS A 256 -12.39 -2.58 -8.16
CA HIS A 256 -13.53 -3.39 -7.75
C HIS A 256 -13.06 -4.45 -6.76
N ARG A 257 -13.73 -4.53 -5.61
CA ARG A 257 -13.50 -5.56 -4.59
C ARG A 257 -14.37 -6.78 -4.89
N GLY A 258 -13.75 -7.82 -5.42
CA GLY A 258 -14.39 -9.07 -5.83
C GLY A 258 -13.88 -10.26 -5.02
N TRP A 259 -13.95 -11.46 -5.60
CA TRP A 259 -13.27 -12.62 -5.04
C TRP A 259 -11.75 -12.52 -5.21
N PHE A 260 -11.02 -13.38 -4.50
CA PHE A 260 -9.58 -13.55 -4.58
C PHE A 260 -9.20 -15.01 -4.30
N ALA A 261 -7.98 -15.39 -4.65
CA ALA A 261 -7.36 -16.63 -4.23
C ALA A 261 -6.10 -16.34 -3.40
N GLU A 262 -5.79 -17.22 -2.45
CA GLU A 262 -4.46 -17.24 -1.83
C GLU A 262 -3.89 -18.64 -2.00
N TYR A 263 -2.69 -18.76 -2.54
CA TYR A 263 -2.05 -20.06 -2.72
C TYR A 263 -0.53 -19.98 -2.61
N PHE A 264 0.08 -21.14 -2.36
CA PHE A 264 1.51 -21.23 -2.12
C PHE A 264 2.29 -21.15 -3.43
N GLU A 265 3.10 -20.10 -3.57
CA GLU A 265 3.95 -19.88 -4.72
C GLU A 265 5.32 -20.54 -4.52
N GLN A 266 5.70 -21.46 -5.41
CA GLN A 266 6.98 -22.17 -5.27
C GLN A 266 8.19 -21.25 -5.50
N GLY A 267 8.00 -20.13 -6.20
CA GLY A 267 9.04 -19.17 -6.51
C GLY A 267 9.49 -18.38 -5.28
N SER A 268 8.54 -17.83 -4.54
CA SER A 268 8.77 -17.09 -3.28
C SER A 268 8.91 -18.02 -2.08
N GLY A 269 8.22 -19.16 -2.09
CA GLY A 269 8.15 -20.07 -0.96
C GLY A 269 7.16 -19.64 0.12
N GLU A 270 6.22 -18.76 -0.22
CA GLU A 270 5.21 -18.20 0.67
C GLU A 270 3.80 -18.28 0.05
N PHE A 271 2.77 -17.98 0.85
CA PHE A 271 1.41 -17.83 0.34
C PHE A 271 1.22 -16.41 -0.19
N GLU A 272 0.78 -16.29 -1.43
CA GLU A 272 0.54 -15.01 -2.09
C GLU A 272 -0.96 -14.84 -2.37
N THR A 273 -1.43 -13.59 -2.31
CA THR A 273 -2.80 -13.22 -2.68
C THR A 273 -2.85 -12.89 -4.16
N HIS A 274 -3.85 -13.44 -4.85
CA HIS A 274 -4.10 -13.23 -6.27
C HIS A 274 -5.53 -12.71 -6.47
N TRP A 275 -5.65 -11.64 -7.26
CA TRP A 275 -6.91 -10.94 -7.54
C TRP A 275 -7.51 -11.28 -8.91
N ASP A 276 -6.91 -12.22 -9.64
CA ASP A 276 -7.34 -12.62 -10.99
C ASP A 276 -8.54 -13.59 -10.97
N SER A 277 -8.75 -14.34 -12.05
CA SER A 277 -9.88 -15.27 -12.17
C SER A 277 -9.80 -16.44 -11.19
N ALA A 278 -8.67 -16.69 -10.54
CA ALA A 278 -8.56 -17.72 -9.52
C ALA A 278 -9.49 -17.41 -8.32
N PRO A 279 -10.07 -18.43 -7.68
CA PRO A 279 -9.92 -19.85 -7.99
C PRO A 279 -10.88 -20.39 -9.06
N TYR A 280 -11.72 -19.53 -9.64
CA TYR A 280 -12.79 -19.88 -10.58
C TYR A 280 -12.31 -19.87 -12.04
N ASP A 281 -11.19 -20.53 -12.29
CA ASP A 281 -10.52 -20.66 -13.59
C ASP A 281 -10.03 -22.09 -13.88
N LYS A 282 -10.46 -23.08 -13.08
CA LYS A 282 -10.14 -24.50 -13.21
C LYS A 282 -11.40 -25.35 -13.37
N ASP A 283 -11.24 -26.64 -13.66
CA ASP A 283 -12.38 -27.54 -13.85
C ASP A 283 -13.08 -27.84 -12.52
N PHE A 284 -14.40 -27.66 -12.51
CA PHE A 284 -15.28 -27.98 -11.39
C PHE A 284 -16.24 -29.13 -11.77
N HIS A 285 -16.55 -29.97 -10.79
CA HIS A 285 -17.57 -31.01 -10.91
C HIS A 285 -18.85 -30.60 -10.19
N LEU A 286 -19.97 -31.15 -10.65
CA LEU A 286 -21.30 -30.87 -10.11
C LEU A 286 -21.61 -31.77 -8.91
N LEU A 287 -22.40 -31.26 -7.97
CA LEU A 287 -22.92 -31.98 -6.81
C LEU A 287 -24.42 -31.73 -6.63
N LEU A 288 -25.15 -32.78 -6.23
CA LEU A 288 -26.55 -32.72 -5.82
C LEU A 288 -26.71 -33.47 -4.49
N ASN A 289 -27.30 -32.84 -3.49
CA ASN A 289 -27.62 -33.51 -2.23
C ASN A 289 -28.85 -32.93 -1.53
N LEU A 290 -29.32 -33.67 -0.54
CA LEU A 290 -30.26 -33.21 0.46
C LEU A 290 -29.69 -33.51 1.85
N ALA A 291 -29.11 -32.50 2.50
CA ALA A 291 -28.68 -32.60 3.88
C ALA A 291 -29.87 -32.48 4.86
N VAL A 292 -29.66 -32.95 6.09
CA VAL A 292 -30.62 -32.83 7.21
C VAL A 292 -29.93 -32.26 8.43
N GLY A 293 -30.41 -31.12 8.92
CA GLY A 293 -29.79 -30.38 10.01
C GLY A 293 -28.42 -29.84 9.63
N GLY A 294 -27.65 -29.45 10.64
CA GLY A 294 -26.38 -28.75 10.47
C GLY A 294 -26.44 -27.34 11.07
N ASP A 295 -25.27 -26.71 11.15
CA ASP A 295 -25.09 -25.45 11.87
C ASP A 295 -25.95 -24.32 11.32
N TRP A 296 -26.26 -24.29 10.03
CA TRP A 296 -27.15 -23.29 9.46
C TRP A 296 -28.63 -23.60 9.67
N PRO A 297 -29.22 -24.69 9.13
CA PRO A 297 -30.66 -24.92 9.20
C PRO A 297 -31.18 -25.12 10.63
N GLU A 298 -30.36 -25.53 11.60
CA GLU A 298 -30.80 -25.67 13.00
C GLU A 298 -30.80 -24.35 13.79
N ASN A 299 -30.15 -23.30 13.29
CA ASN A 299 -30.01 -22.02 13.99
C ASN A 299 -30.89 -20.89 13.41
N VAL A 300 -31.69 -21.17 12.38
CA VAL A 300 -32.63 -20.21 11.77
C VAL A 300 -34.06 -20.77 11.70
N ASN A 301 -35.05 -19.89 11.53
CA ASN A 301 -36.49 -20.20 11.52
C ASN A 301 -37.00 -20.83 12.84
N GLU A 302 -37.49 -22.06 12.83
CA GLU A 302 -38.12 -22.70 14.02
C GLU A 302 -37.11 -23.35 14.99
N LEU A 303 -35.82 -23.31 14.64
CA LEU A 303 -34.69 -23.89 15.37
C LEU A 303 -34.71 -25.44 15.47
N GLY A 304 -33.52 -26.04 15.50
CA GLY A 304 -33.32 -27.49 15.52
C GLY A 304 -33.83 -28.20 14.26
N VAL A 305 -34.17 -29.49 14.38
CA VAL A 305 -34.72 -30.32 13.30
C VAL A 305 -36.11 -30.82 13.69
N ASP A 306 -37.13 -30.58 12.84
CA ASP A 306 -38.46 -31.17 13.04
C ASP A 306 -38.48 -32.60 12.50
N ALA A 307 -38.37 -33.57 13.40
CA ALA A 307 -38.44 -34.99 13.04
C ALA A 307 -39.76 -35.40 12.34
N ASN A 308 -40.86 -34.66 12.55
CA ASN A 308 -42.12 -34.97 11.88
C ASN A 308 -42.10 -34.62 10.39
N ALA A 309 -41.36 -33.57 10.00
CA ALA A 309 -41.17 -33.20 8.59
C ALA A 309 -40.56 -34.37 7.78
N PHE A 310 -39.67 -35.14 8.40
CA PHE A 310 -38.98 -36.27 7.76
C PHE A 310 -39.67 -37.63 7.96
N ALA A 311 -40.72 -37.73 8.78
CA ALA A 311 -41.33 -39.02 9.14
C ALA A 311 -41.81 -39.84 7.94
N ASN A 312 -42.18 -39.18 6.84
CA ASN A 312 -42.59 -39.82 5.57
C ASN A 312 -41.60 -39.58 4.42
N GLY A 313 -40.40 -39.09 4.75
CA GLY A 313 -39.38 -38.65 3.81
C GLY A 313 -39.61 -37.24 3.25
N GLN A 314 -38.51 -36.51 3.07
CA GLN A 314 -38.47 -35.25 2.32
C GLN A 314 -37.71 -35.47 1.02
N THR A 315 -38.20 -34.90 -0.08
CA THR A 315 -37.68 -35.18 -1.42
C THR A 315 -37.21 -33.91 -2.11
N PHE A 316 -35.96 -33.93 -2.57
CA PHE A 316 -35.43 -33.03 -3.57
C PHE A 316 -35.60 -33.70 -4.94
N ALA A 317 -36.48 -33.13 -5.76
CA ALA A 317 -36.90 -33.72 -7.03
C ALA A 317 -36.29 -32.93 -8.20
N VAL A 318 -35.48 -33.58 -9.02
CA VAL A 318 -34.71 -32.98 -10.12
C VAL A 318 -35.20 -33.53 -11.46
N ASP A 319 -35.74 -32.65 -12.30
CA ASP A 319 -36.24 -32.95 -13.65
C ASP A 319 -35.09 -33.12 -14.64
N TYR A 320 -34.12 -32.20 -14.63
CA TYR A 320 -32.91 -32.34 -15.42
C TYR A 320 -31.74 -31.57 -14.81
N VAL A 321 -30.53 -31.94 -15.23
CA VAL A 321 -29.32 -31.13 -15.12
C VAL A 321 -28.74 -30.94 -16.52
N ARG A 322 -28.44 -29.69 -16.90
CA ARG A 322 -27.91 -29.35 -18.22
C ARG A 322 -26.72 -28.41 -18.10
N VAL A 323 -25.71 -28.65 -18.93
CA VAL A 323 -24.50 -27.81 -19.03
C VAL A 323 -24.34 -27.36 -20.47
N TYR A 324 -24.11 -26.07 -20.64
CA TYR A 324 -23.91 -25.43 -21.93
C TYR A 324 -22.58 -24.68 -21.96
N GLN A 325 -21.94 -24.62 -23.13
CA GLN A 325 -20.78 -23.78 -23.38
C GLN A 325 -21.11 -22.72 -24.41
N CYS A 326 -20.44 -21.57 -24.32
CA CYS A 326 -20.62 -20.47 -25.25
C CYS A 326 -19.98 -20.80 -26.60
N ALA A 327 -20.76 -20.78 -27.68
CA ALA A 327 -20.26 -21.04 -29.03
C ALA A 327 -19.36 -19.92 -29.55
N SER A 328 -19.52 -18.69 -29.03
CA SER A 328 -18.73 -17.52 -29.42
C SER A 328 -17.30 -17.59 -28.87
N ASN A 329 -17.14 -17.92 -27.59
CA ASN A 329 -15.84 -18.09 -26.96
C ASN A 329 -15.91 -19.17 -25.86
N PRO A 330 -15.66 -20.45 -26.18
CA PRO A 330 -15.72 -21.52 -25.20
C PRO A 330 -14.58 -21.45 -24.17
N ASP A 331 -13.44 -20.83 -24.52
CA ASP A 331 -12.26 -20.78 -23.65
C ASP A 331 -12.44 -19.81 -22.47
N THR A 332 -13.26 -18.77 -22.62
CA THR A 332 -13.53 -17.77 -21.56
C THR A 332 -14.99 -17.71 -21.15
N GLY A 333 -15.90 -18.38 -21.86
CA GLY A 333 -17.35 -18.29 -21.66
C GLY A 333 -18.00 -16.97 -22.12
N LYS A 334 -17.22 -15.98 -22.58
CA LYS A 334 -17.68 -14.62 -22.92
C LYS A 334 -18.44 -14.55 -24.25
N GLY A 335 -19.48 -13.73 -24.31
CA GLY A 335 -20.25 -13.39 -25.51
C GLY A 335 -21.56 -14.16 -25.67
N CYS A 336 -22.00 -14.91 -24.66
CA CYS A 336 -23.29 -15.61 -24.63
C CYS A 336 -24.14 -15.23 -23.41
N GLU A 337 -23.69 -14.27 -22.60
CA GLU A 337 -24.30 -13.86 -21.34
C GLU A 337 -25.74 -13.35 -21.49
N THR A 338 -26.59 -13.75 -20.54
CA THR A 338 -27.98 -13.29 -20.43
C THR A 338 -28.08 -12.20 -19.37
N ILE A 339 -27.87 -10.94 -19.73
CA ILE A 339 -27.87 -9.83 -18.76
C ILE A 339 -29.21 -9.10 -18.65
N ARG A 340 -29.40 -8.38 -17.53
CA ARG A 340 -30.51 -7.43 -17.34
C ARG A 340 -30.01 -6.07 -16.83
N PRO A 341 -30.76 -4.97 -17.00
CA PRO A 341 -30.42 -3.70 -16.37
C PRO A 341 -30.21 -3.87 -14.85
N GLY A 342 -29.14 -3.28 -14.32
CA GLY A 342 -28.76 -3.34 -12.90
C GLY A 342 -27.90 -4.55 -12.51
N TYR A 343 -27.58 -5.46 -13.44
CA TYR A 343 -26.75 -6.64 -13.13
C TYR A 343 -25.33 -6.28 -12.63
N ASP A 344 -24.81 -5.15 -13.10
CA ASP A 344 -23.48 -4.60 -12.80
C ASP A 344 -23.51 -3.46 -11.79
N SER A 345 -24.61 -3.32 -11.04
CA SER A 345 -24.82 -2.26 -10.05
C SER A 345 -24.86 -2.82 -8.63
N LEU A 346 -24.09 -2.23 -7.72
CA LEU A 346 -24.06 -2.58 -6.29
C LEU A 346 -25.42 -2.36 -5.61
N ASP A 347 -26.19 -1.37 -6.07
CA ASP A 347 -27.55 -1.12 -5.58
C ASP A 347 -28.59 -2.16 -6.02
N ASP A 348 -28.21 -3.13 -6.87
CA ASP A 348 -29.12 -4.16 -7.39
C ASP A 348 -28.45 -5.54 -7.37
N ALA A 349 -27.82 -5.99 -8.46
CA ALA A 349 -27.40 -7.40 -8.59
C ALA A 349 -25.91 -7.64 -8.39
N LEU A 350 -25.03 -6.65 -8.49
CA LEU A 350 -23.60 -6.83 -8.27
C LEU A 350 -23.32 -6.91 -6.77
N LEU A 351 -22.54 -7.89 -6.34
CA LEU A 351 -22.06 -7.98 -4.96
C LEU A 351 -20.58 -7.58 -4.90
N GLU A 352 -20.21 -6.92 -3.81
CA GLU A 352 -18.81 -6.82 -3.42
C GLU A 352 -18.36 -8.14 -2.80
N GLY A 353 -17.15 -8.54 -3.17
CA GLY A 353 -16.44 -9.63 -2.54
C GLY A 353 -15.73 -9.19 -1.26
N ASP A 354 -14.75 -9.98 -0.84
CA ASP A 354 -14.01 -9.77 0.42
C ASP A 354 -12.50 -9.82 0.19
N ALA A 355 -12.05 -9.53 -1.03
CA ALA A 355 -10.63 -9.49 -1.33
C ALA A 355 -9.87 -8.50 -0.42
N PRO A 356 -8.70 -8.89 0.10
CA PRO A 356 -7.85 -7.94 0.80
C PRO A 356 -7.41 -6.85 -0.19
N ILE A 357 -7.39 -5.60 0.26
CA ILE A 357 -6.94 -4.48 -0.56
C ILE A 357 -5.40 -4.52 -0.56
N PRO A 358 -4.74 -4.53 -1.73
CA PRO A 358 -3.29 -4.46 -1.77
C PRO A 358 -2.84 -3.11 -1.19
N SER A 359 -1.95 -3.15 -0.20
CA SER A 359 -1.20 -1.98 0.22
C SER A 359 -0.28 -1.54 -0.92
N ALA A 360 -0.11 -0.23 -1.09
CA ALA A 360 0.91 0.27 -2.00
C ALA A 360 2.28 -0.29 -1.55
N PRO A 361 3.17 -0.71 -2.46
CA PRO A 361 4.49 -1.13 -2.04
C PRO A 361 5.13 0.01 -1.29
N SER A 362 5.68 -0.35 -0.13
CA SER A 362 6.42 0.60 0.66
C SER A 362 7.51 1.23 -0.18
N THR A 363 7.66 2.55 -0.10
CA THR A 363 8.80 3.26 -0.69
C THR A 363 10.11 2.83 -0.03
N GLY A 364 10.04 2.15 1.13
CA GLY A 364 11.19 1.82 1.97
C GLY A 364 11.78 3.04 2.68
N ILE A 365 11.15 4.21 2.53
CA ILE A 365 11.63 5.48 3.08
C ILE A 365 10.69 5.90 4.22
N ALA A 366 11.26 6.05 5.42
CA ALA A 366 10.55 6.61 6.57
C ALA A 366 10.10 8.04 6.27
N THR A 367 8.80 8.27 6.27
CA THR A 367 8.19 9.60 6.11
C THR A 367 7.34 9.87 7.34
N PRO A 368 7.49 10.99 8.06
CA PRO A 368 6.67 11.28 9.22
C PRO A 368 5.27 11.69 8.78
N LEU A 369 4.26 11.30 9.56
CA LEU A 369 2.91 11.82 9.43
C LEU A 369 2.57 12.65 10.67
N THR A 370 2.27 13.93 10.46
CA THR A 370 1.54 14.73 11.45
C THR A 370 0.06 14.69 11.09
N ILE A 371 -0.75 14.08 11.96
CA ILE A 371 -2.22 14.02 11.85
C ILE A 371 -2.83 15.34 12.33
N PHE A 372 -2.31 15.86 13.45
CA PHE A 372 -2.74 17.13 14.02
C PHE A 372 -1.58 17.79 14.79
N GLY A 373 -1.23 19.02 14.40
CA GLY A 373 -0.39 19.95 15.17
C GLY A 373 -1.24 21.19 15.49
N ASP A 374 -0.91 22.36 14.95
CA ASP A 374 -1.77 23.55 15.08
C ASP A 374 -3.02 23.53 14.14
N SER A 375 -3.08 22.58 13.21
CA SER A 375 -4.20 22.39 12.28
C SER A 375 -4.34 20.93 11.84
N PHE A 376 -5.53 20.54 11.37
CA PHE A 376 -5.76 19.21 10.81
C PHE A 376 -4.92 18.97 9.56
N ASN A 377 -4.38 17.76 9.46
CA ASN A 377 -4.10 17.18 8.16
C ASN A 377 -5.44 16.96 7.42
N PRO A 378 -5.63 17.51 6.20
CA PRO A 378 -6.91 17.42 5.48
C PRO A 378 -7.32 15.98 5.15
N ASN A 379 -6.38 15.04 5.11
CA ASN A 379 -6.63 13.63 4.86
C ASN A 379 -6.96 12.85 6.14
N TRP A 380 -6.79 13.45 7.33
CA TRP A 380 -7.04 12.82 8.63
C TRP A 380 -7.92 13.70 9.53
N PRO A 381 -9.17 14.00 9.13
CA PRO A 381 -10.08 14.77 9.97
C PRO A 381 -10.41 14.04 11.28
N ALA A 382 -10.71 14.81 12.32
CA ALA A 382 -11.27 14.26 13.55
C ALA A 382 -12.69 13.72 13.34
N TRP A 383 -12.98 12.60 13.99
CA TRP A 383 -14.17 11.79 13.75
C TRP A 383 -14.74 11.17 15.02
N ASP A 384 -16.04 10.92 14.98
CA ASP A 384 -16.83 10.19 15.98
C ASP A 384 -17.57 9.06 15.26
N CYS A 385 -17.33 7.81 15.67
CA CYS A 385 -17.87 6.62 14.99
C CYS A 385 -19.37 6.62 14.81
N CYS A 386 -20.05 7.23 15.76
CA CYS A 386 -21.41 6.90 16.10
C CYS A 386 -22.29 8.16 16.07
N GLY A 387 -21.72 9.30 15.67
CA GLY A 387 -22.43 10.57 15.45
C GLY A 387 -22.98 11.21 16.72
N GLY A 388 -22.39 10.89 17.88
CA GLY A 388 -22.83 11.37 19.19
C GLY A 388 -22.30 12.75 19.56
N SER A 389 -21.17 13.15 18.98
CA SER A 389 -20.47 14.42 19.19
C SER A 389 -19.86 14.93 17.88
N THR A 390 -19.48 16.21 17.86
CA THR A 390 -18.71 16.80 16.74
C THR A 390 -17.40 17.28 17.32
N PRO A 391 -16.26 16.63 16.99
CA PRO A 391 -14.94 17.10 17.38
C PRO A 391 -14.74 18.54 16.91
N ALA A 392 -14.05 19.36 17.71
CA ALA A 392 -13.83 20.76 17.38
C ALA A 392 -12.43 21.20 17.81
N VAL A 393 -11.81 22.06 17.01
CA VAL A 393 -10.58 22.76 17.41
C VAL A 393 -10.95 23.86 18.39
N VAL A 394 -10.29 23.85 19.55
CA VAL A 394 -10.42 24.85 20.62
C VAL A 394 -9.05 25.35 21.01
N ASN A 395 -8.97 26.55 21.58
CA ASN A 395 -7.70 27.12 22.03
C ASN A 395 -7.47 26.81 23.53
N ASP A 396 -6.40 26.09 23.86
CA ASP A 396 -5.90 25.85 25.22
C ASP A 396 -4.75 26.83 25.54
N GLU A 397 -4.71 27.33 26.77
CA GLU A 397 -3.73 28.34 27.19
C GLU A 397 -2.26 27.85 27.17
N GLU A 398 -2.03 26.53 27.22
CA GLU A 398 -0.70 25.93 27.27
C GLU A 398 -0.21 25.42 25.91
N GLN A 399 -1.10 24.81 25.12
CA GLN A 399 -0.74 24.14 23.85
C GLN A 399 -1.22 24.88 22.58
N GLY A 400 -2.02 25.94 22.67
CA GLY A 400 -2.55 26.59 21.47
C GLY A 400 -3.79 25.89 20.95
N ASP A 401 -3.87 25.64 19.64
CA ASP A 401 -5.05 25.05 19.02
C ASP A 401 -5.03 23.52 19.19
N VAL A 402 -6.05 22.96 19.82
CA VAL A 402 -6.14 21.53 20.20
C VAL A 402 -7.50 20.95 19.83
N VAL A 403 -7.59 19.63 19.63
CA VAL A 403 -8.87 18.97 19.33
C VAL A 403 -9.60 18.57 20.61
N GLU A 404 -10.82 19.07 20.80
CA GLU A 404 -11.71 18.67 21.89
C GLU A 404 -12.63 17.52 21.46
N PHE A 405 -12.63 16.46 22.27
CA PHE A 405 -13.53 15.32 22.16
C PHE A 405 -14.45 15.23 23.39
N THR A 406 -15.69 14.80 23.19
CA THR A 406 -16.68 14.63 24.27
C THR A 406 -17.45 13.32 24.11
N ILE A 407 -17.56 12.56 25.19
CA ILE A 407 -18.33 11.32 25.22
C ILE A 407 -19.65 11.55 25.97
N GLY A 408 -20.75 11.44 25.22
CA GLY A 408 -22.11 11.61 25.71
C GLY A 408 -22.65 10.36 26.42
N SER A 409 -23.99 10.29 26.53
CA SER A 409 -24.68 9.13 27.13
C SER A 409 -24.71 7.90 26.22
N GLU A 410 -24.60 8.10 24.90
CA GLU A 410 -24.43 7.01 23.94
C GLU A 410 -22.93 6.68 23.86
N PRO A 411 -22.52 5.41 24.04
CA PRO A 411 -21.13 5.00 23.87
C PRO A 411 -20.64 5.32 22.45
N THR A 412 -19.42 5.86 22.35
CA THR A 412 -18.77 6.15 21.08
C THR A 412 -17.26 5.98 21.23
N VAL A 413 -16.57 5.79 20.10
CA VAL A 413 -15.12 5.93 19.95
C VAL A 413 -14.84 7.12 19.05
N VAL A 414 -13.76 7.83 19.37
CA VAL A 414 -13.42 9.11 18.73
C VAL A 414 -11.93 9.13 18.41
N GLY A 415 -11.55 9.90 17.40
CA GLY A 415 -10.18 9.93 16.94
C GLY A 415 -10.04 10.63 15.59
N PHE A 416 -9.16 10.10 14.75
CA PHE A 416 -8.80 10.60 13.43
C PHE A 416 -8.89 9.47 12.41
N ILE A 417 -9.32 9.78 11.19
CA ILE A 417 -9.66 8.78 10.16
C ILE A 417 -9.27 9.26 8.76
N SER A 418 -8.72 8.36 7.95
CA SER A 418 -8.34 8.61 6.54
C SER A 418 -9.07 7.70 5.56
N ARG A 419 -10.37 7.49 5.79
CA ARG A 419 -11.25 6.71 4.92
C ARG A 419 -12.18 7.62 4.13
N ASP A 420 -12.35 7.34 2.84
CA ASP A 420 -13.07 8.21 1.88
C ASP A 420 -14.47 8.59 2.38
N ALA A 421 -15.18 7.69 3.05
CA ALA A 421 -16.52 7.92 3.56
C ALA A 421 -16.61 9.01 4.65
N PHE A 422 -15.50 9.34 5.31
CA PHE A 422 -15.45 10.22 6.48
C PHE A 422 -14.62 11.48 6.26
N ILE A 423 -14.06 11.67 5.08
CA ILE A 423 -13.33 12.88 4.72
C ILE A 423 -14.33 14.00 4.41
N THR A 424 -14.27 15.05 5.22
CA THR A 424 -15.21 16.18 5.16
C THR A 424 -14.58 17.47 4.60
N GLU A 425 -13.26 17.49 4.45
CA GLU A 425 -12.50 18.62 3.90
C GLU A 425 -12.53 18.62 2.38
N GLU A 426 -12.70 19.81 1.75
CA GLU A 426 -12.85 19.95 0.29
C GLU A 426 -11.63 19.44 -0.50
N ASN A 427 -10.46 19.44 0.13
CA ASN A 427 -9.19 18.99 -0.47
C ASN A 427 -8.64 17.71 0.17
N GLY A 428 -9.41 17.03 1.03
CA GLY A 428 -8.97 15.77 1.64
C GLY A 428 -9.14 14.58 0.71
N ALA A 429 -8.27 13.59 0.82
CA ALA A 429 -8.37 12.29 0.14
C ALA A 429 -7.96 11.17 1.09
N ALA A 430 -8.52 9.96 0.92
CA ALA A 430 -8.10 8.82 1.73
C ALA A 430 -6.64 8.48 1.43
N THR A 431 -5.82 8.54 2.46
CA THR A 431 -4.40 8.21 2.42
C THR A 431 -4.07 7.31 3.62
N PRO A 432 -4.38 5.99 3.52
CA PRO A 432 -3.83 5.01 4.44
C PRO A 432 -2.32 5.19 4.51
N PHE A 433 -1.79 5.23 5.73
CA PHE A 433 -0.41 5.57 6.01
C PHE A 433 0.46 4.32 6.11
N ASP A 434 1.53 4.29 5.32
CA ASP A 434 2.56 3.26 5.39
C ASP A 434 3.63 3.63 6.42
N ALA A 435 3.52 3.02 7.59
CA ALA A 435 4.49 3.15 8.67
C ALA A 435 5.55 2.04 8.65
N SER A 436 5.51 1.12 7.67
CA SER A 436 6.42 -0.04 7.61
C SER A 436 7.91 0.31 7.49
N PRO A 437 8.34 1.40 6.82
CA PRO A 437 9.73 1.83 6.86
C PRO A 437 10.22 2.25 8.25
N MET A 438 9.29 2.57 9.16
CA MET A 438 9.57 3.01 10.53
C MET A 438 9.35 1.89 11.54
N LEU A 439 9.18 0.63 11.13
CA LEU A 439 8.81 -0.47 12.03
C LEU A 439 9.76 -0.63 13.24
N GLU A 440 11.07 -0.54 13.01
CA GLU A 440 12.06 -0.81 14.06
C GLU A 440 12.21 0.33 15.08
N GLU A 441 12.13 1.59 14.62
CA GLU A 441 12.46 2.78 15.43
C GLU A 441 11.30 3.77 15.60
N GLY A 442 10.21 3.59 14.86
CA GLY A 442 9.10 4.51 14.83
C GLY A 442 8.05 4.25 15.89
N TYR A 443 7.23 5.26 16.08
CA TYR A 443 6.22 5.32 17.11
C TYR A 443 5.02 6.17 16.70
N VAL A 444 3.90 5.89 17.35
CA VAL A 444 2.72 6.76 17.39
C VAL A 444 2.81 7.60 18.67
N ARG A 445 2.70 8.93 18.55
CA ARG A 445 2.75 9.85 19.70
C ARG A 445 1.59 10.83 19.65
N PHE A 446 1.05 11.13 20.83
CA PHE A 446 0.12 12.25 21.02
C PHE A 446 0.18 12.79 22.45
N LYS A 447 -0.26 14.03 22.61
CA LYS A 447 -0.53 14.65 23.91
C LYS A 447 -2.02 14.61 24.20
N MET A 448 -2.37 14.38 25.46
CA MET A 448 -3.77 14.36 25.89
C MET A 448 -3.96 15.03 27.26
N LYS A 449 -5.09 15.72 27.44
CA LYS A 449 -5.53 16.30 28.72
C LYS A 449 -7.01 16.04 28.95
N VAL A 450 -7.33 15.27 30.00
CA VAL A 450 -8.72 15.06 30.43
C VAL A 450 -9.23 16.30 31.17
N THR A 451 -10.22 17.01 30.62
CA THR A 451 -10.81 18.20 31.25
C THR A 451 -12.00 17.86 32.13
N SER A 452 -12.75 16.82 31.76
CA SER A 452 -13.84 16.23 32.54
C SER A 452 -13.68 14.72 32.63
N ALA A 453 -13.72 14.16 33.83
CA ALA A 453 -13.58 12.72 34.04
C ALA A 453 -14.84 11.95 33.59
N PRO A 454 -14.68 10.70 33.13
CA PRO A 454 -15.81 9.79 32.94
C PRO A 454 -16.62 9.60 34.22
N SER A 455 -17.93 9.34 34.06
CA SER A 455 -18.84 9.05 35.17
C SER A 455 -18.48 7.77 35.92
N VAL A 456 -17.82 6.82 35.25
CA VAL A 456 -17.23 5.63 35.86
C VAL A 456 -15.79 5.95 36.28
N PRO A 457 -15.48 5.99 37.60
CA PRO A 457 -14.13 6.26 38.07
C PRO A 457 -13.19 5.09 37.72
N ASP A 458 -11.91 5.40 37.51
CA ASP A 458 -10.83 4.44 37.26
C ASP A 458 -11.02 3.58 35.98
N THR A 459 -11.81 4.05 35.01
CA THR A 459 -11.91 3.36 33.70
C THR A 459 -10.56 3.31 32.97
N THR A 460 -10.33 2.21 32.27
CA THR A 460 -9.15 2.05 31.43
C THR A 460 -9.34 2.86 30.15
N TRP A 461 -8.32 3.64 29.78
CA TRP A 461 -8.29 4.34 28.50
C TRP A 461 -7.45 3.56 27.51
N PHE A 462 -7.85 3.59 26.25
CA PHE A 462 -7.25 2.85 25.17
C PHE A 462 -6.85 3.79 24.04
N VAL A 463 -5.77 3.42 23.36
CA VAL A 463 -5.53 3.81 21.98
C VAL A 463 -5.86 2.61 21.11
N LYS A 464 -6.58 2.82 20.00
CA LYS A 464 -6.82 1.79 18.99
C LYS A 464 -6.43 2.32 17.63
N LEU A 465 -5.65 1.53 16.90
CA LEU A 465 -5.33 1.80 15.50
C LEU A 465 -5.97 0.72 14.63
N GLU A 466 -6.39 1.10 13.42
CA GLU A 466 -6.91 0.18 12.42
C GLU A 466 -6.24 0.43 11.06
N SER A 467 -6.23 -0.61 10.23
CA SER A 467 -5.73 -0.56 8.87
C SER A 467 -6.72 -1.24 7.92
N THR A 468 -6.76 -0.76 6.68
CA THR A 468 -7.51 -1.36 5.57
C THR A 468 -8.96 -1.68 5.96
N GLU A 469 -9.76 -0.65 6.21
CA GLU A 469 -11.20 -0.79 6.53
C GLU A 469 -11.47 -1.73 7.72
N ALA A 470 -10.63 -1.65 8.76
CA ALA A 470 -10.68 -2.48 9.97
C ALA A 470 -10.43 -3.99 9.73
N SER A 471 -9.73 -4.35 8.64
CA SER A 471 -9.29 -5.74 8.43
C SER A 471 -8.17 -6.18 9.38
N SER A 472 -7.45 -5.22 9.96
CA SER A 472 -6.50 -5.43 11.06
C SER A 472 -6.61 -4.29 12.07
N ASP A 473 -6.35 -4.58 13.34
CA ASP A 473 -6.36 -3.58 14.41
C ASP A 473 -5.42 -3.93 15.56
N ALA A 474 -4.99 -2.90 16.30
CA ALA A 474 -4.32 -3.04 17.58
C ALA A 474 -4.99 -2.14 18.62
N ASP A 475 -5.39 -2.73 19.74
CA ASP A 475 -6.03 -2.05 20.87
C ASP A 475 -5.12 -2.16 22.12
N MET A 476 -4.65 -1.01 22.64
CA MET A 476 -3.70 -0.94 23.74
C MET A 476 -4.15 0.02 24.84
N PRO A 477 -4.10 -0.39 26.13
CA PRO A 477 -4.30 0.55 27.23
C PRO A 477 -3.28 1.69 27.20
N LEU A 478 -3.68 2.91 27.55
CA LEU A 478 -2.78 4.07 27.64
C LEU A 478 -1.63 3.87 28.64
N SER A 479 -1.84 3.02 29.64
CA SER A 479 -0.78 2.61 30.57
C SER A 479 0.33 1.75 29.96
N ASN A 480 0.14 1.26 28.73
CA ASN A 480 1.15 0.50 27.99
C ASN A 480 2.05 1.41 27.12
N SER A 481 1.77 2.71 27.07
CA SER A 481 2.70 3.69 26.49
C SER A 481 4.08 3.61 27.16
N ILE A 482 5.12 4.11 26.49
CA ILE A 482 6.48 4.21 27.03
C ILE A 482 6.50 4.96 28.37
N GLU A 483 5.68 6.00 28.50
CA GLU A 483 5.54 6.79 29.73
C GLU A 483 4.87 5.98 30.86
N GLY A 484 4.03 5.00 30.52
CA GLY A 484 3.44 4.05 31.45
C GLY A 484 2.42 4.66 32.42
N GLN A 485 1.73 5.74 32.01
CA GLN A 485 0.85 6.51 32.90
C GLN A 485 -0.63 6.38 32.53
N ALA A 486 -1.50 6.49 33.54
CA ALA A 486 -2.95 6.68 33.31
C ALA A 486 -3.29 8.17 33.19
N PRO A 487 -4.37 8.54 32.50
CA PRO A 487 -4.80 9.94 32.39
C PRO A 487 -5.13 10.58 33.75
N VAL A 488 -4.64 11.80 33.97
CA VAL A 488 -4.87 12.62 35.15
C VAL A 488 -5.66 13.87 34.77
N VAL A 489 -6.81 14.05 35.41
CA VAL A 489 -7.70 15.18 35.12
C VAL A 489 -6.98 16.52 35.33
N GLY A 490 -7.01 17.35 34.29
CA GLY A 490 -6.44 18.69 34.26
C GLY A 490 -4.95 18.77 33.97
N GLN A 491 -4.28 17.65 33.65
CA GLN A 491 -2.85 17.62 33.29
C GLN A 491 -2.68 17.17 31.83
N TRP A 492 -1.76 17.82 31.12
CA TRP A 492 -1.25 17.32 29.86
C TRP A 492 -0.29 16.16 30.12
N GLN A 493 -0.48 15.07 29.38
CA GLN A 493 0.39 13.89 29.40
C GLN A 493 0.68 13.48 27.96
N THR A 494 1.86 12.92 27.74
CA THR A 494 2.29 12.37 26.45
C THR A 494 2.16 10.85 26.50
N TYR A 495 1.73 10.28 25.38
CA TYR A 495 1.56 8.85 25.19
C TYR A 495 2.28 8.44 23.92
N THR A 496 3.29 7.59 24.07
CA THR A 496 4.10 7.08 22.97
C THR A 496 3.98 5.55 22.89
N PHE A 497 3.69 5.02 21.69
CA PHE A 497 3.58 3.58 21.42
C PHE A 497 4.49 3.20 20.25
N LEU A 498 5.33 2.18 20.43
CA LEU A 498 6.21 1.71 19.37
C LEU A 498 5.40 1.03 18.26
N LEU A 499 5.78 1.28 17.00
CA LEU A 499 5.14 0.62 15.86
C LEU A 499 5.33 -0.89 15.90
N SER A 500 6.49 -1.37 16.36
CA SER A 500 6.77 -2.79 16.57
C SER A 500 5.86 -3.47 17.61
N ASP A 501 5.42 -2.75 18.65
CA ASP A 501 4.47 -3.29 19.62
C ASP A 501 3.04 -3.35 19.04
N LEU A 502 2.68 -2.39 18.18
CA LEU A 502 1.38 -2.36 17.49
C LEU A 502 1.29 -3.45 16.40
N ASP A 503 2.35 -3.66 15.63
CA ASP A 503 2.49 -4.77 14.68
C ASP A 503 2.35 -6.13 15.39
N ALA A 504 3.07 -6.31 16.50
CA ALA A 504 2.98 -7.52 17.32
C ALA A 504 1.58 -7.74 17.94
N ALA A 505 0.79 -6.66 18.10
CA ALA A 505 -0.59 -6.73 18.57
C ALA A 505 -1.60 -7.05 17.45
N GLY A 506 -1.16 -7.11 16.19
CA GLY A 506 -1.96 -7.53 15.04
C GLY A 506 -2.33 -6.43 14.05
N LEU A 507 -1.78 -5.22 14.18
CA LEU A 507 -1.99 -4.12 13.23
C LEU A 507 -1.13 -4.29 11.98
N ASP A 508 -1.72 -4.16 10.79
CA ASP A 508 -0.95 -3.97 9.56
C ASP A 508 -0.42 -2.53 9.49
N ILE A 509 0.83 -2.34 9.88
CA ILE A 509 1.48 -1.02 9.90
C ILE A 509 1.68 -0.41 8.51
N SER A 510 1.48 -1.16 7.42
CA SER A 510 1.69 -0.66 6.05
C SER A 510 0.50 0.13 5.49
N ALA A 511 -0.62 0.18 6.22
CA ALA A 511 -1.86 0.77 5.72
C ALA A 511 -2.75 1.35 6.84
N ILE A 512 -2.14 1.99 7.85
CA ILE A 512 -2.86 2.56 9.00
C ILE A 512 -3.83 3.64 8.50
N ASP A 513 -5.12 3.49 8.77
CA ASP A 513 -6.17 4.41 8.27
C ASP A 513 -7.03 5.04 9.37
N VAL A 514 -6.88 4.60 10.63
CA VAL A 514 -7.61 5.13 11.78
C VAL A 514 -6.72 5.15 13.03
N LEU A 515 -6.82 6.23 13.82
CA LEU A 515 -6.28 6.33 15.18
C LEU A 515 -7.38 6.82 16.14
N MET A 516 -7.72 6.02 17.14
CA MET A 516 -8.77 6.30 18.12
C MET A 516 -8.21 6.37 19.55
N VAL A 517 -8.80 7.24 20.36
CA VAL A 517 -8.52 7.33 21.80
C VAL A 517 -9.84 7.39 22.56
N PHE A 518 -10.08 6.42 23.46
CA PHE A 518 -11.35 6.31 24.17
C PHE A 518 -11.21 5.57 25.51
N PRO A 519 -12.08 5.85 26.50
CA PRO A 519 -12.25 5.01 27.68
C PRO A 519 -12.98 3.72 27.34
N GLU A 520 -12.80 2.68 28.15
CA GLU A 520 -13.43 1.35 27.98
C GLU A 520 -14.91 1.47 27.57
N TRP A 521 -15.32 0.68 26.57
CA TRP A 521 -16.62 0.81 25.93
C TRP A 521 -17.78 0.88 26.95
N GLY A 522 -18.60 1.92 26.82
CA GLY A 522 -19.76 2.14 27.69
C GLY A 522 -19.44 2.74 29.07
N THR A 523 -18.19 3.07 29.38
CA THR A 523 -17.79 3.68 30.66
C THR A 523 -17.46 5.18 30.55
N GLY A 524 -17.40 5.70 29.32
CA GLY A 524 -16.91 7.05 29.01
C GLY A 524 -17.88 8.21 29.25
N GLU A 525 -19.15 7.95 29.60
CA GLU A 525 -20.17 9.00 29.69
C GLU A 525 -19.71 10.17 30.58
N GLY A 526 -19.73 11.38 30.04
CA GLY A 526 -19.36 12.62 30.72
C GLY A 526 -17.88 13.00 30.61
N ALA A 527 -17.08 12.20 29.92
CA ALA A 527 -15.69 12.52 29.64
C ALA A 527 -15.56 13.63 28.58
N THR A 528 -14.71 14.61 28.85
CA THR A 528 -14.25 15.60 27.87
C THR A 528 -12.73 15.66 27.96
N PHE A 529 -12.05 15.63 26.82
CA PHE A 529 -10.60 15.63 26.75
C PHE A 529 -10.11 16.33 25.51
N LEU A 530 -8.88 16.83 25.60
CA LEU A 530 -8.17 17.54 24.55
C LEU A 530 -7.03 16.64 24.04
N ILE A 531 -6.79 16.65 22.75
CA ILE A 531 -5.67 15.97 22.09
C ILE A 531 -4.90 16.98 21.23
N ASP A 532 -3.58 16.83 21.21
CA ASP A 532 -2.65 17.66 20.46
C ASP A 532 -1.39 16.86 20.04
N ASP A 533 -0.58 17.39 19.12
CA ASP A 533 0.66 16.79 18.60
C ASP A 533 0.52 15.31 18.23
N VAL A 534 -0.47 15.00 17.38
CA VAL A 534 -0.76 13.64 16.94
C VAL A 534 0.10 13.31 15.72
N GLU A 535 0.97 12.32 15.87
CA GLU A 535 1.93 11.95 14.83
C GLU A 535 2.29 10.46 14.81
N ILE A 536 2.74 10.00 13.65
CA ILE A 536 3.40 8.71 13.43
C ILE A 536 4.77 9.04 12.83
N THR A 537 5.84 8.78 13.58
CA THR A 537 7.18 9.30 13.24
C THR A 537 8.30 8.45 13.85
N GLN A 538 9.56 8.80 13.59
CA GLN A 538 10.76 8.29 14.26
C GLN A 538 11.73 9.47 14.53
N ASP A 539 12.66 9.32 15.47
CA ASP A 539 13.55 10.42 15.88
C ASP A 539 14.62 10.75 14.82
N ASN A 540 15.00 9.78 13.96
CA ASN A 540 16.03 9.90 12.93
C ASN A 540 15.44 9.72 11.52
N ILE A 541 14.51 10.58 11.12
CA ILE A 541 14.04 10.60 9.73
C ILE A 541 15.14 11.27 8.90
N GLY A 542 15.71 10.54 7.94
CA GLY A 542 16.72 11.07 7.03
C GLY A 542 16.27 12.36 6.34
N ALA A 543 17.23 13.19 5.92
CA ALA A 543 16.97 14.46 5.25
C ALA A 543 16.01 14.29 4.06
N SER A 544 14.94 15.09 4.00
CA SER A 544 14.08 15.18 2.81
C SER A 544 14.94 15.62 1.61
N PRO A 545 14.82 14.98 0.43
CA PRO A 545 15.63 15.37 -0.71
C PRO A 545 15.31 16.79 -1.16
N GLU A 546 16.34 17.61 -1.30
CA GLU A 546 16.28 18.99 -1.76
C GLU A 546 17.34 19.22 -2.83
N LEU A 547 16.99 20.00 -3.85
CA LEU A 547 17.92 20.52 -4.84
C LEU A 547 17.77 22.03 -4.99
N THR A 548 18.82 22.76 -4.64
CA THR A 548 18.97 24.16 -4.99
C THR A 548 19.74 24.26 -6.32
N ILE A 549 19.09 24.81 -7.33
CA ILE A 549 19.61 24.98 -8.70
C ILE A 549 20.29 26.34 -8.84
N PHE A 550 19.73 27.37 -8.21
CA PHE A 550 20.29 28.71 -8.20
C PHE A 550 19.83 29.47 -6.96
N GLU A 551 20.77 29.94 -6.14
CA GLU A 551 20.53 30.81 -4.98
C GLU A 551 21.79 31.64 -4.75
N ASP A 552 21.78 32.90 -5.21
CA ASP A 552 22.94 33.83 -5.19
C ASP A 552 24.24 33.34 -5.88
N GLU A 553 24.26 32.10 -6.36
CA GLU A 553 25.33 31.47 -7.12
C GLU A 553 24.72 30.33 -7.96
N GLN A 554 25.27 30.13 -9.16
CA GLN A 554 24.84 29.04 -10.02
C GLN A 554 25.32 27.68 -9.49
N ASN A 555 24.41 26.71 -9.40
CA ASN A 555 24.79 25.31 -9.24
C ASN A 555 25.50 24.81 -10.51
N LEU A 556 26.78 24.44 -10.41
CA LEU A 556 27.58 23.98 -11.55
C LEU A 556 27.14 22.64 -12.11
N ALA A 557 26.41 21.83 -11.34
CA ALA A 557 25.78 20.60 -11.82
C ALA A 557 24.58 20.91 -12.74
N TRP A 558 23.95 22.09 -12.59
CA TRP A 558 22.78 22.54 -13.32
C TRP A 558 23.02 23.90 -14.00
N PRO A 559 23.93 23.98 -14.98
CA PRO A 559 24.31 25.26 -15.57
C PRO A 559 23.16 25.97 -16.28
N MET A 560 23.22 27.31 -16.26
CA MET A 560 22.34 28.13 -17.09
C MET A 560 22.60 27.85 -18.57
N TRP A 561 21.51 27.66 -19.32
CA TRP A 561 21.57 27.13 -20.66
C TRP A 561 20.57 27.81 -21.61
N ASP A 562 20.98 27.92 -22.88
CA ASP A 562 20.16 28.35 -24.03
C ASP A 562 20.09 27.17 -25.02
N CYS A 563 18.87 26.71 -25.35
CA CYS A 563 18.65 25.56 -26.24
C CYS A 563 19.32 25.65 -27.60
N CYS A 564 19.44 26.87 -28.08
CA CYS A 564 19.54 27.16 -29.49
C CYS A 564 20.74 28.07 -29.78
N GLY A 565 21.45 28.51 -28.73
CA GLY A 565 22.72 29.24 -28.80
C GLY A 565 22.59 30.66 -29.34
N GLY A 566 21.43 31.29 -29.12
CA GLY A 566 21.12 32.65 -29.58
C GLY A 566 21.71 33.74 -28.68
N SER A 567 21.85 33.45 -27.39
CA SER A 567 22.45 34.30 -26.35
C SER A 567 23.13 33.43 -25.29
N THR A 568 23.95 34.06 -24.44
CA THR A 568 24.58 33.38 -23.30
C THR A 568 23.96 33.97 -22.04
N PRO A 569 23.25 33.16 -21.23
CA PRO A 569 22.80 33.57 -19.91
C PRO A 569 23.98 34.03 -19.05
N VAL A 570 23.75 34.97 -18.13
CA VAL A 570 24.80 35.52 -17.28
C VAL A 570 24.31 35.70 -15.85
N GLU A 571 25.20 35.54 -14.89
CA GLU A 571 24.96 35.99 -13.52
C GLU A 571 25.00 37.53 -13.50
N ALA A 572 23.94 38.15 -12.98
CA ALA A 572 23.80 39.58 -12.91
C ALA A 572 23.30 40.01 -11.53
N MET A 573 23.98 40.97 -10.92
CA MET A 573 23.53 41.60 -9.68
C MET A 573 22.22 42.36 -9.93
N ASP A 574 21.20 42.15 -9.10
CA ASP A 574 19.94 42.91 -9.14
C ASP A 574 19.98 44.13 -8.22
N ASP A 575 19.81 43.92 -6.92
CA ASP A 575 19.92 44.94 -5.87
C ASP A 575 20.50 44.36 -4.58
N GLU A 576 20.50 45.13 -3.49
CA GLU A 576 21.08 44.70 -2.20
C GLU A 576 20.23 43.64 -1.49
N GLU A 577 18.97 43.44 -1.90
CA GLU A 577 18.01 42.50 -1.31
C GLU A 577 18.02 41.15 -2.03
N HIS A 578 18.17 41.12 -3.36
CA HIS A 578 18.08 39.92 -4.20
C HIS A 578 19.43 39.48 -4.81
N GLY A 579 20.53 40.06 -4.33
CA GLY A 579 21.88 39.59 -4.64
C GLY A 579 22.19 39.33 -6.13
N LEU A 580 22.77 38.16 -6.39
CA LEU A 580 23.21 37.72 -7.72
C LEU A 580 22.12 36.84 -8.34
N THR A 581 21.72 37.13 -9.59
CA THR A 581 20.58 36.46 -10.23
C THR A 581 20.94 35.88 -11.59
N ALA A 582 20.20 34.87 -12.05
CA ALA A 582 20.33 34.33 -13.40
C ALA A 582 19.60 35.23 -14.40
N GLU A 583 20.33 35.97 -15.25
CA GLU A 583 19.76 36.84 -16.28
C GLU A 583 19.72 36.16 -17.65
N PHE A 584 18.52 36.11 -18.21
CA PHE A 584 18.22 35.55 -19.53
C PHE A 584 17.75 36.65 -20.48
N THR A 585 18.20 36.59 -21.74
CA THR A 585 17.86 37.57 -22.78
C THR A 585 17.44 36.86 -24.06
N ILE A 586 16.25 37.16 -24.57
CA ILE A 586 15.74 36.57 -25.83
C ILE A 586 15.89 37.56 -26.97
N GLY A 587 16.74 37.18 -27.94
CA GLY A 587 17.00 37.94 -29.15
C GLY A 587 15.97 37.73 -30.26
N ALA A 588 16.35 38.06 -31.49
CA ALA A 588 15.50 37.91 -32.68
C ALA A 588 15.34 36.45 -33.13
N GLU A 589 16.28 35.56 -32.76
CA GLU A 589 16.15 34.13 -33.01
C GLU A 589 15.39 33.49 -31.83
N PRO A 590 14.30 32.74 -32.09
CA PRO A 590 13.56 32.04 -31.04
C PRO A 590 14.43 31.06 -30.26
N THR A 591 14.30 31.08 -28.94
CA THR A 591 15.01 30.17 -28.02
C THR A 591 14.18 29.92 -26.76
N VAL A 592 14.53 28.86 -26.02
CA VAL A 592 14.09 28.58 -24.64
C VAL A 592 15.32 28.47 -23.75
N MET A 593 15.20 28.95 -22.52
CA MET A 593 16.32 29.05 -21.59
C MET A 593 15.93 28.59 -20.19
N GLY A 594 16.93 28.18 -19.43
CA GLY A 594 16.77 27.76 -18.04
C GLY A 594 18.02 27.04 -17.54
N PHE A 595 17.83 25.96 -16.79
CA PHE A 595 18.87 25.19 -16.13
C PHE A 595 18.80 23.74 -16.59
N ASN A 596 19.96 23.12 -16.83
CA ASN A 596 20.01 21.81 -17.48
C ASN A 596 21.18 21.00 -16.93
N SER A 597 20.90 19.85 -16.30
CA SER A 597 21.93 19.02 -15.67
C SER A 597 22.68 18.12 -16.64
N ARG A 598 22.23 18.02 -17.90
CA ARG A 598 22.75 17.04 -18.85
C ARG A 598 24.20 17.35 -19.26
N THR A 599 25.00 16.30 -19.42
CA THR A 599 26.44 16.43 -19.72
C THR A 599 26.72 17.12 -21.07
N GLU A 600 25.79 17.04 -22.04
CA GLU A 600 25.93 17.64 -23.37
C GLU A 600 26.04 19.16 -23.33
N VAL A 601 25.51 19.79 -22.26
CA VAL A 601 25.51 21.24 -22.05
C VAL A 601 26.44 21.68 -20.93
N GLY A 602 27.19 20.74 -20.35
CA GLY A 602 28.18 21.01 -19.30
C GLY A 602 27.71 20.79 -17.86
N GLY A 603 26.51 20.21 -17.66
CA GLY A 603 26.04 19.79 -16.33
C GLY A 603 26.67 18.48 -15.86
N ALA A 604 26.35 18.05 -14.63
CA ALA A 604 26.94 16.87 -13.99
C ALA A 604 26.49 15.53 -14.60
N GLY A 605 25.35 15.51 -15.31
CA GLY A 605 24.72 14.31 -15.84
C GLY A 605 23.81 13.58 -14.87
N GLU A 606 23.61 14.13 -13.67
CA GLU A 606 22.74 13.59 -12.63
C GLU A 606 21.35 14.23 -12.73
N SER A 607 20.32 13.39 -12.72
CA SER A 607 18.93 13.81 -12.58
C SER A 607 18.55 13.91 -11.11
N PHE A 608 17.53 14.71 -10.80
CA PHE A 608 16.95 14.79 -9.47
C PHE A 608 15.75 13.84 -9.36
N ASP A 609 15.78 12.98 -8.33
CA ASP A 609 14.66 12.10 -7.98
C ASP A 609 13.82 12.77 -6.89
N ALA A 610 12.64 13.24 -7.29
CA ALA A 610 11.69 13.89 -6.39
C ALA A 610 10.56 12.94 -5.95
N SER A 611 10.68 11.63 -6.20
CA SER A 611 9.59 10.67 -5.96
C SER A 611 9.18 10.61 -4.49
N SER A 612 10.13 10.71 -3.56
CA SER A 612 9.86 10.67 -2.11
C SER A 612 9.28 11.96 -1.56
N ILE A 613 9.24 13.03 -2.35
CA ILE A 613 8.57 14.30 -2.00
C ILE A 613 7.42 14.60 -2.97
N LEU A 614 6.87 13.61 -3.69
CA LEU A 614 5.86 13.85 -4.71
C LEU A 614 4.60 14.56 -4.19
N ASP A 615 4.10 14.14 -3.03
CA ASP A 615 2.81 14.61 -2.50
C ASP A 615 2.90 16.02 -1.92
N GLU A 616 4.01 16.33 -1.25
CA GLU A 616 4.19 17.60 -0.53
C GLU A 616 5.18 18.55 -1.19
N GLY A 617 6.03 18.04 -2.08
CA GLY A 617 7.14 18.78 -2.67
C GLY A 617 6.74 19.70 -3.82
N VAL A 618 7.59 20.69 -4.03
CA VAL A 618 7.37 21.78 -4.97
C VAL A 618 8.62 22.08 -5.79
N ILE A 619 8.42 22.61 -6.98
CA ILE A 619 9.42 23.39 -7.69
C ILE A 619 9.07 24.87 -7.51
N GLN A 620 9.99 25.64 -6.94
CA GLN A 620 9.81 27.06 -6.66
C GLN A 620 10.93 27.88 -7.27
N PHE A 621 10.60 29.07 -7.76
CA PHE A 621 11.56 30.08 -8.17
C PHE A 621 10.96 31.48 -8.11
N ASP A 622 11.83 32.48 -7.98
CA ASP A 622 11.47 33.89 -8.13
C ASP A 622 11.81 34.37 -9.54
N LEU A 623 10.94 35.21 -10.11
CA LEU A 623 11.10 35.76 -11.45
C LEU A 623 10.83 37.27 -11.47
N LYS A 624 11.70 38.02 -12.17
CA LYS A 624 11.50 39.44 -12.50
C LYS A 624 11.71 39.70 -13.98
N VAL A 625 10.66 40.15 -14.66
CA VAL A 625 10.74 40.57 -16.07
C VAL A 625 11.23 42.01 -16.13
N THR A 626 12.47 42.22 -16.57
CA THR A 626 13.07 43.57 -16.66
C THR A 626 12.74 44.27 -17.97
N SER A 627 12.54 43.52 -19.05
CA SER A 627 12.07 43.99 -20.35
C SER A 627 11.03 43.02 -20.88
N THR A 628 9.85 43.52 -21.27
CA THR A 628 8.80 42.67 -21.83
C THR A 628 9.09 42.25 -23.27
N PRO A 629 8.54 41.10 -23.72
CA PRO A 629 8.56 40.75 -25.12
C PRO A 629 7.89 41.82 -25.99
N SER A 630 8.24 41.85 -27.28
CA SER A 630 7.67 42.78 -28.27
C SER A 630 6.14 42.74 -28.34
N ASP A 631 5.54 41.58 -28.02
CA ASP A 631 4.11 41.45 -27.73
C ASP A 631 3.91 41.24 -26.21
N PRO A 632 3.40 42.25 -25.46
CA PRO A 632 3.21 42.14 -24.02
C PRO A 632 2.06 41.21 -23.60
N ALA A 633 1.25 40.71 -24.55
CA ALA A 633 0.22 39.71 -24.28
C ALA A 633 0.75 38.26 -24.37
N THR A 634 2.06 38.09 -24.61
CA THR A 634 2.69 36.77 -24.72
C THR A 634 2.60 36.01 -23.39
N PRO A 635 2.05 34.78 -23.37
CA PRO A 635 2.04 33.97 -22.17
C PRO A 635 3.46 33.54 -21.81
N TRP A 636 3.73 33.47 -20.51
CA TRP A 636 4.97 32.95 -19.97
C TRP A 636 4.78 31.51 -19.54
N LEU A 637 5.74 30.68 -19.89
CA LEU A 637 5.69 29.23 -19.72
C LEU A 637 6.79 28.79 -18.77
N PHE A 638 6.44 27.82 -17.94
CA PHE A 638 7.36 27.00 -17.20
C PHE A 638 7.31 25.59 -17.78
N LYS A 639 8.47 25.05 -18.15
CA LYS A 639 8.60 23.71 -18.70
C LYS A 639 9.63 22.91 -17.91
N VAL A 640 9.27 21.68 -17.60
CA VAL A 640 10.13 20.71 -16.92
C VAL A 640 10.31 19.50 -17.84
N GLU A 641 11.53 18.96 -17.91
CA GLU A 641 11.82 17.70 -18.60
C GLU A 641 12.51 16.72 -17.65
N SER A 642 12.31 15.44 -17.94
CA SER A 642 12.96 14.33 -17.25
C SER A 642 13.45 13.27 -18.23
N ASN A 643 14.38 12.43 -17.79
CA ASN A 643 14.94 11.30 -18.54
C ASN A 643 15.34 11.68 -19.98
N GLY A 644 16.15 12.73 -20.17
CA GLY A 644 16.62 13.14 -21.49
C GLY A 644 15.54 13.76 -22.38
N GLY A 645 14.37 14.11 -21.83
CA GLY A 645 13.23 14.69 -22.54
C GLY A 645 12.19 13.66 -22.98
N ASP A 646 12.28 12.42 -22.51
CA ASP A 646 11.27 11.38 -22.74
C ASP A 646 9.92 11.71 -22.07
N SER A 647 9.96 12.42 -20.93
CA SER A 647 8.79 13.05 -20.32
C SER A 647 9.03 14.54 -20.16
N ALA A 648 7.96 15.33 -20.37
CA ALA A 648 8.01 16.77 -20.23
C ALA A 648 6.62 17.35 -20.00
N VAL A 649 6.55 18.37 -19.16
CA VAL A 649 5.33 19.14 -18.88
C VAL A 649 5.61 20.62 -19.11
N GLU A 650 4.67 21.30 -19.77
CA GLU A 650 4.72 22.74 -20.06
C GLU A 650 3.42 23.39 -19.59
N LEU A 651 3.53 24.36 -18.68
CA LEU A 651 2.41 25.07 -18.08
C LEU A 651 2.61 26.58 -18.21
N GLU A 652 1.51 27.34 -18.25
CA GLU A 652 1.59 28.79 -18.10
C GLU A 652 1.96 29.16 -16.66
N LEU A 653 2.70 30.25 -16.45
CA LEU A 653 3.05 30.72 -15.10
C LEU A 653 1.82 31.02 -14.23
N THR A 654 0.69 31.37 -14.84
CA THR A 654 -0.59 31.54 -14.15
C THR A 654 -1.18 30.24 -13.60
N ALA A 655 -0.60 29.09 -13.91
CA ALA A 655 -0.96 27.80 -13.32
C ALA A 655 -0.19 27.51 -12.02
N SER A 656 0.75 28.38 -11.61
CA SER A 656 1.39 28.27 -10.29
C SER A 656 0.37 28.45 -9.17
N VAL A 657 0.73 28.09 -7.94
CA VAL A 657 -0.09 28.26 -6.74
C VAL A 657 -0.55 29.72 -6.55
N GLU A 658 0.31 30.68 -6.91
CA GLU A 658 0.05 32.11 -6.82
C GLU A 658 -0.93 32.61 -7.91
N GLY A 659 -1.06 31.87 -9.02
CA GLY A 659 -2.06 32.12 -10.07
C GLY A 659 -1.89 33.45 -10.82
N ALA A 660 -0.69 34.02 -10.83
CA ALA A 660 -0.42 35.36 -11.37
C ALA A 660 0.40 35.32 -12.66
N ALA A 661 0.25 36.34 -13.50
CA ALA A 661 1.14 36.54 -14.65
C ALA A 661 2.30 37.49 -14.26
N PRO A 662 3.46 37.43 -14.94
CA PRO A 662 4.58 38.31 -14.64
C PRO A 662 4.28 39.79 -14.86
N VAL A 663 4.65 40.61 -13.88
CA VAL A 663 4.56 42.08 -13.90
C VAL A 663 5.95 42.66 -14.13
N THR A 664 6.06 43.54 -15.11
CA THR A 664 7.35 44.13 -15.50
C THR A 664 7.95 44.96 -14.36
N GLY A 665 9.17 44.61 -13.96
CA GLY A 665 9.94 45.30 -12.93
C GLY A 665 9.65 44.86 -11.50
N GLU A 666 8.74 43.91 -11.28
CA GLU A 666 8.42 43.36 -9.96
C GLU A 666 8.97 41.93 -9.84
N TRP A 667 9.45 41.57 -8.64
CA TRP A 667 9.76 40.19 -8.28
C TRP A 667 8.49 39.47 -7.87
N GLN A 668 8.32 38.25 -8.37
CA GLN A 668 7.20 37.37 -8.03
C GLN A 668 7.69 35.94 -7.89
N THR A 669 7.20 35.26 -6.86
CA THR A 669 7.42 33.82 -6.63
C THR A 669 6.43 33.01 -7.42
N TYR A 670 6.89 31.89 -7.98
CA TYR A 670 6.08 30.92 -8.68
C TYR A 670 6.35 29.53 -8.10
N THR A 671 5.30 28.91 -7.57
CA THR A 671 5.35 27.57 -6.97
C THR A 671 4.52 26.58 -7.78
N PHE A 672 5.11 25.45 -8.18
CA PHE A 672 4.44 24.35 -8.85
C PHE A 672 4.56 23.08 -8.02
N LYS A 673 3.44 22.41 -7.73
CA LYS A 673 3.46 21.15 -6.97
C LYS A 673 3.98 20.01 -7.84
N LEU A 674 4.82 19.14 -7.27
CA LEU A 674 5.31 17.96 -7.97
C LEU A 674 4.16 17.01 -8.34
N SER A 675 3.17 16.85 -7.47
CA SER A 675 1.96 16.08 -7.73
C SER A 675 1.17 16.57 -8.95
N ASP A 676 1.02 17.89 -9.12
CA ASP A 676 0.35 18.47 -10.29
C ASP A 676 1.16 18.23 -11.58
N LEU A 677 2.49 18.34 -11.52
CA LEU A 677 3.38 18.07 -12.65
C LEU A 677 3.38 16.59 -13.03
N ALA A 678 3.40 15.68 -12.06
CA ALA A 678 3.28 14.23 -12.28
C ALA A 678 1.91 13.87 -12.87
N GLY A 679 0.82 14.46 -12.34
CA GLY A 679 -0.54 14.31 -12.89
C GLY A 679 -0.67 14.83 -14.33
N ALA A 680 0.16 15.80 -14.72
CA ALA A 680 0.27 16.28 -16.09
C ALA A 680 1.17 15.41 -17.00
N GLY A 681 1.82 14.37 -16.45
CA GLY A 681 2.60 13.37 -17.19
C GLY A 681 4.11 13.52 -17.09
N LEU A 682 4.64 14.31 -16.15
CA LEU A 682 6.08 14.39 -15.87
C LEU A 682 6.53 13.16 -15.06
N ASP A 683 7.68 12.57 -15.42
CA ASP A 683 8.37 11.60 -14.57
C ASP A 683 9.22 12.35 -13.53
N VAL A 684 8.76 12.41 -12.28
CA VAL A 684 9.45 13.16 -11.22
C VAL A 684 10.70 12.46 -10.68
N SER A 685 10.96 11.20 -11.06
CA SER A 685 12.10 10.42 -10.56
C SER A 685 13.42 10.80 -11.23
N THR A 686 13.37 11.53 -12.33
CA THR A 686 14.53 11.80 -13.19
C THR A 686 14.54 13.21 -13.77
N ILE A 687 14.11 14.21 -13.00
CA ILE A 687 14.05 15.62 -13.45
C ILE A 687 15.46 16.10 -13.81
N ASP A 688 15.65 16.63 -15.02
CA ASP A 688 16.98 16.99 -15.54
C ASP A 688 17.04 18.37 -16.23
N VAL A 689 15.90 19.01 -16.50
CA VAL A 689 15.84 20.35 -17.09
C VAL A 689 14.67 21.17 -16.55
N LEU A 690 14.95 22.41 -16.12
CA LEU A 690 13.94 23.44 -15.83
C LEU A 690 14.07 24.60 -16.82
N MET A 691 12.97 25.03 -17.43
CA MET A 691 12.95 26.13 -18.39
C MET A 691 11.86 27.15 -18.05
N ILE A 692 12.21 28.43 -18.11
CA ILE A 692 11.29 29.55 -17.88
C ILE A 692 11.43 30.48 -19.08
N PHE A 693 10.37 30.65 -19.86
CA PHE A 693 10.43 31.43 -21.10
C PHE A 693 9.07 31.97 -21.56
N PRO A 694 9.01 33.12 -22.25
CA PRO A 694 7.82 33.54 -22.99
C PRO A 694 7.56 32.60 -24.16
N ALA A 695 6.29 32.38 -24.53
CA ALA A 695 5.89 31.43 -25.55
C ALA A 695 6.73 31.47 -26.84
N TRP A 696 6.96 30.29 -27.41
CA TRP A 696 7.89 30.10 -28.52
C TRP A 696 7.69 31.10 -29.66
N ALA A 697 8.79 31.71 -30.10
CA ALA A 697 8.86 32.72 -31.15
C ALA A 697 8.12 34.05 -30.87
N ALA A 698 7.58 34.26 -29.67
CA ALA A 698 6.96 35.52 -29.24
C ALA A 698 7.82 36.31 -28.23
N GLY A 699 8.96 35.74 -27.81
CA GLY A 699 9.84 36.30 -26.78
C GLY A 699 10.80 37.42 -27.19
N GLU A 700 10.86 37.83 -28.46
CA GLU A 700 11.88 38.78 -28.94
C GLU A 700 11.86 40.09 -28.12
N GLY A 701 13.01 40.42 -27.51
CA GLY A 701 13.21 41.62 -26.69
C GLY A 701 12.95 41.42 -25.20
N ALA A 702 12.57 40.21 -24.77
CA ALA A 702 12.41 39.89 -23.37
C ALA A 702 13.76 39.78 -22.66
N VAL A 703 13.85 40.40 -21.48
CA VAL A 703 14.96 40.23 -20.53
C VAL A 703 14.33 39.97 -19.17
N TYR A 704 14.81 38.93 -18.48
CA TYR A 704 14.27 38.50 -17.20
C TYR A 704 15.36 37.91 -16.32
N ARG A 705 15.13 37.99 -15.01
CA ARG A 705 16.01 37.48 -13.95
C ARG A 705 15.27 36.43 -13.16
N VAL A 706 15.98 35.37 -12.81
CA VAL A 706 15.47 34.26 -12.00
C VAL A 706 16.39 34.07 -10.80
N ASP A 707 15.81 33.80 -9.64
CA ASP A 707 16.53 33.53 -8.40
C ASP A 707 15.78 32.49 -7.55
N ASN A 708 16.41 31.98 -6.48
CA ASN A 708 15.82 31.03 -5.53
C ASN A 708 15.18 29.79 -6.19
N VAL A 709 15.86 29.19 -7.17
CA VAL A 709 15.35 28.04 -7.92
C VAL A 709 15.59 26.77 -7.14
N LYS A 710 14.54 26.16 -6.60
CA LYS A 710 14.61 24.98 -5.72
C LYS A 710 13.58 23.91 -6.08
N ILE A 711 13.93 22.64 -5.81
CA ILE A 711 13.01 21.50 -5.74
C ILE A 711 13.11 20.92 -4.33
N TYR A 712 12.04 20.95 -3.54
CA TYR A 712 12.09 20.58 -2.12
C TYR A 712 10.71 20.31 -1.52
N ASN A 713 10.66 19.72 -0.32
CA ASN A 713 9.44 19.67 0.50
C ASN A 713 9.36 20.90 1.43
N PRO A 714 8.40 21.83 1.26
CA PRO A 714 8.26 23.01 2.10
C PRO A 714 7.78 22.72 3.53
N ASN A 715 7.24 21.53 3.77
CA ASN A 715 6.78 21.08 5.09
C ASN A 715 7.83 20.24 5.83
N ALA A 716 8.91 19.84 5.15
CA ALA A 716 10.02 19.20 5.84
C ALA A 716 10.58 20.16 6.89
N ALA A 717 10.78 19.66 8.12
CA ALA A 717 11.56 20.40 9.11
C ALA A 717 12.88 20.78 8.43
N PRO A 718 13.33 22.05 8.51
CA PRO A 718 14.53 22.48 7.82
C PRO A 718 15.67 21.57 8.26
N VAL A 719 16.09 20.69 7.34
CA VAL A 719 17.27 19.88 7.54
C VAL A 719 18.39 20.89 7.63
N ALA A 720 19.11 20.92 8.74
CA ALA A 720 20.42 21.56 8.76
C ALA A 720 21.30 20.73 7.80
N SER A 721 21.22 21.02 6.50
CA SER A 721 22.04 20.39 5.48
C SER A 721 23.50 20.69 5.81
N GLY A 722 24.22 19.69 6.28
CA GLY A 722 25.66 19.83 6.53
C GLY A 722 26.22 19.10 7.73
N GLU A 723 25.51 18.21 8.43
CA GLU A 723 26.07 17.48 9.58
C GLU A 723 26.13 15.96 9.36
N LEU A 724 27.11 15.28 9.95
CA LEU A 724 27.32 13.82 9.89
C LEU A 724 27.69 13.27 11.26
N ASN A 725 26.90 12.32 11.77
CA ASN A 725 27.25 11.51 12.93
C ASN A 725 27.95 10.23 12.47
N VAL A 726 29.28 10.23 12.39
CA VAL A 726 30.11 9.10 11.92
C VAL A 726 29.99 7.88 12.83
N PHE A 727 29.84 8.11 14.15
CA PHE A 727 29.64 7.04 15.12
C PHE A 727 28.91 7.54 16.37
N THR A 728 27.72 6.99 16.63
CA THR A 728 26.94 7.19 17.86
C THR A 728 26.24 5.88 18.19
N ASP A 729 26.78 5.11 19.13
CA ASP A 729 26.40 3.71 19.44
C ASP A 729 26.58 2.70 18.28
N THR A 730 26.42 3.15 17.05
CA THR A 730 26.60 2.43 15.79
C THR A 730 27.36 3.31 14.82
N VAL A 731 28.04 2.68 13.85
CA VAL A 731 28.76 3.42 12.80
C VAL A 731 27.75 3.91 11.76
N ALA A 732 27.96 5.10 11.21
CA ALA A 732 27.13 5.66 10.15
C ALA A 732 27.04 4.70 8.95
N ASP A 733 25.93 4.78 8.23
CA ASP A 733 25.76 4.05 6.98
C ASP A 733 26.91 4.35 6.01
N GLN A 734 27.42 3.30 5.38
CA GLN A 734 28.58 3.34 4.48
C GLN A 734 29.89 3.79 5.15
N TRP A 735 29.96 3.77 6.47
CA TRP A 735 31.20 3.92 7.23
C TRP A 735 31.50 2.65 8.01
N SER A 736 32.77 2.42 8.30
CA SER A 736 33.25 1.25 9.02
C SER A 736 34.34 1.63 10.03
N ILE A 737 34.31 0.97 11.19
CA ILE A 737 35.48 0.96 12.08
C ILE A 737 36.61 0.17 11.41
N TRP A 738 37.77 0.79 11.27
CA TRP A 738 38.79 0.37 10.33
C TRP A 738 40.20 0.44 10.90
N ASP A 739 41.04 -0.51 10.45
CA ASP A 739 42.48 -0.58 10.71
C ASP A 739 43.22 -0.56 9.36
N CYS A 740 44.08 0.44 9.16
CA CYS A 740 44.79 0.64 7.88
C CYS A 740 45.60 -0.55 7.40
N CYS A 741 46.11 -1.30 8.36
CA CYS A 741 47.27 -2.13 8.17
C CYS A 741 47.03 -3.54 8.69
N ALA A 742 45.78 -3.85 9.03
CA ALA A 742 45.30 -5.11 9.59
C ALA A 742 46.16 -5.58 10.78
N GLY A 743 46.58 -4.63 11.63
CA GLY A 743 47.36 -4.91 12.84
C GLY A 743 46.53 -5.56 13.95
N SER A 744 45.23 -5.23 14.00
CA SER A 744 44.18 -5.79 14.84
C SER A 744 42.82 -5.67 14.14
N THR A 745 41.75 -6.17 14.75
CA THR A 745 40.37 -5.95 14.27
C THR A 745 39.67 -5.08 15.30
N PRO A 746 39.30 -3.82 14.95
CA PRO A 746 38.46 -2.98 15.79
C PRO A 746 37.12 -3.67 16.09
N THR A 747 36.55 -3.42 17.27
CA THR A 747 35.26 -3.97 17.68
C THR A 747 34.38 -2.89 18.28
N THR A 748 33.06 -3.05 18.15
CA THR A 748 32.11 -2.28 18.96
C THR A 748 31.92 -3.00 20.29
N GLU A 749 32.05 -2.28 21.40
CA GLU A 749 31.95 -2.82 22.76
C GLU A 749 31.04 -1.94 23.60
N THR A 750 30.32 -2.51 24.56
CA THR A 750 29.58 -1.69 25.55
C THR A 750 30.54 -1.18 26.64
N ASP A 751 30.54 0.14 26.93
CA ASP A 751 31.38 0.75 28.00
C ASP A 751 30.65 0.86 29.34
N ASP A 752 29.73 1.81 29.47
CA ASP A 752 28.89 2.05 30.65
C ASP A 752 27.50 2.59 30.26
N ASP A 753 26.58 2.68 31.23
CA ASP A 753 25.19 3.10 31.00
C ASP A 753 25.05 4.51 30.40
N GLN A 754 26.12 5.33 30.41
CA GLN A 754 26.12 6.69 29.87
C GLN A 754 26.60 6.76 28.41
N HIS A 755 27.49 5.86 27.98
CA HIS A 755 28.14 5.91 26.65
C HIS A 755 27.79 4.69 25.77
N GLY A 756 26.89 3.82 26.22
CA GLY A 756 26.35 2.73 25.40
C GLY A 756 27.43 1.89 24.70
N ALA A 757 27.32 1.79 23.38
CA ALA A 757 28.21 1.06 22.50
C ALA A 757 29.30 1.98 21.91
N VAL A 758 30.57 1.59 22.06
CA VAL A 758 31.72 2.42 21.69
C VAL A 758 32.65 1.68 20.75
N ALA A 759 33.32 2.42 19.85
CA ALA A 759 34.33 1.87 18.97
C ALA A 759 35.65 1.63 19.73
N GLN A 760 36.06 0.37 19.85
CA GLN A 760 37.27 -0.04 20.56
C GLN A 760 38.42 -0.37 19.59
N PHE A 761 39.58 0.25 19.84
CA PHE A 761 40.79 0.12 19.04
C PHE A 761 41.96 -0.37 19.90
N SER A 762 42.75 -1.32 19.38
CA SER A 762 43.83 -2.00 20.13
C SER A 762 45.11 -2.13 19.31
N ILE A 763 46.14 -1.36 19.65
CA ILE A 763 47.41 -1.35 18.92
C ILE A 763 48.40 -2.32 19.58
N GLY A 764 48.77 -3.36 18.84
CA GLY A 764 49.80 -4.33 19.24
C GLY A 764 51.20 -3.97 18.73
N ALA A 765 52.08 -4.98 18.71
CA ALA A 765 53.49 -4.81 18.33
C ALA A 765 53.72 -4.48 16.84
N THR A 766 52.68 -4.61 16.00
CA THR A 766 52.73 -4.19 14.59
C THR A 766 52.18 -2.77 14.50
N PRO A 767 52.96 -1.79 14.01
CA PRO A 767 52.48 -0.42 13.85
C PRO A 767 51.28 -0.33 12.90
N THR A 768 50.27 0.43 13.31
CA THR A 768 49.06 0.69 12.51
C THR A 768 48.42 2.02 12.94
N VAL A 769 47.47 2.51 12.14
CA VAL A 769 46.55 3.61 12.45
C VAL A 769 45.11 3.13 12.27
N MET A 770 44.20 3.60 13.12
CA MET A 770 42.82 3.13 13.14
C MET A 770 41.85 4.29 13.33
N GLY A 771 40.61 4.06 12.93
CA GLY A 771 39.51 5.00 13.08
C GLY A 771 38.32 4.57 12.25
N PHE A 772 37.75 5.51 11.51
CA PHE A 772 36.54 5.37 10.72
C PHE A 772 36.86 5.64 9.25
N LEU A 773 36.40 4.75 8.38
CA LEU A 773 36.62 4.82 6.94
C LEU A 773 35.27 4.69 6.23
N ALA A 774 34.98 5.61 5.32
CA ALA A 774 33.86 5.48 4.40
C ALA A 774 34.13 4.41 3.34
N ASP A 775 33.07 3.80 2.82
CA ASP A 775 33.12 2.83 1.73
C ASP A 775 33.74 3.42 0.45
N GLU A 776 34.04 2.55 -0.53
CA GLU A 776 34.59 2.99 -1.81
C GLU A 776 33.65 3.99 -2.50
N ASP A 777 34.22 5.10 -2.97
CA ASP A 777 33.51 6.24 -3.60
C ASP A 777 32.53 7.01 -2.69
N VAL A 778 32.57 6.79 -1.37
CA VAL A 778 31.78 7.55 -0.39
C VAL A 778 32.61 8.65 0.27
N SER A 779 32.05 9.84 0.40
CA SER A 779 32.62 10.95 1.15
C SER A 779 31.58 11.92 1.66
N PHE A 780 31.99 12.73 2.63
CA PHE A 780 31.21 13.79 3.21
C PHE A 780 31.73 15.18 2.78
N ASP A 781 30.84 16.02 2.27
CA ASP A 781 31.13 17.42 1.95
C ASP A 781 30.82 18.31 3.16
N ALA A 782 31.88 18.73 3.86
CA ALA A 782 31.80 19.64 4.99
C ALA A 782 31.94 21.13 4.59
N SER A 783 31.80 21.48 3.31
CA SER A 783 31.96 22.87 2.83
C SER A 783 30.95 23.82 3.46
N ALA A 784 29.71 23.37 3.67
CA ALA A 784 28.67 24.13 4.37
C ALA A 784 29.00 24.41 5.85
N LEU A 785 29.90 23.63 6.44
CA LEU A 785 30.36 23.76 7.82
C LEU A 785 31.61 24.63 7.99
N LEU A 786 32.13 25.23 6.92
CA LEU A 786 33.45 25.88 6.96
C LEU A 786 33.57 26.93 8.07
N GLU A 787 32.56 27.79 8.26
CA GLU A 787 32.65 28.92 9.20
C GLU A 787 32.47 28.51 10.68
N ASN A 788 31.55 27.58 10.97
CA ASN A 788 31.13 27.28 12.36
C ASN A 788 31.21 25.81 12.75
N GLY A 789 31.44 24.90 11.80
CA GLY A 789 31.44 23.47 12.10
C GLY A 789 32.74 22.95 12.70
N VAL A 790 32.64 21.75 13.26
CA VAL A 790 33.72 21.05 13.95
C VAL A 790 33.71 19.57 13.58
N VAL A 791 34.87 18.93 13.72
CA VAL A 791 34.96 17.50 13.98
C VAL A 791 35.10 17.31 15.48
N GLN A 792 34.16 16.61 16.11
CA GLN A 792 34.17 16.36 17.55
C GLN A 792 34.02 14.87 17.82
N TYR A 793 34.70 14.38 18.85
CA TYR A 793 34.53 13.03 19.36
C TYR A 793 34.94 12.93 20.83
N ASP A 794 34.37 11.95 21.52
CA ASP A 794 34.78 11.55 22.85
C ASP A 794 35.77 10.39 22.77
N MET A 795 36.79 10.40 23.63
CA MET A 795 37.80 9.35 23.66
C MET A 795 38.19 8.98 25.10
N LYS A 796 38.35 7.67 25.35
CA LYS A 796 38.87 7.11 26.60
C LYS A 796 40.05 6.18 26.34
N VAL A 797 41.21 6.50 26.92
CA VAL A 797 42.37 5.61 26.90
C VAL A 797 42.24 4.58 28.01
N VAL A 798 41.95 3.33 27.66
CA VAL A 798 41.85 2.21 28.60
C VAL A 798 43.23 1.73 29.05
N SER A 799 44.17 1.64 28.11
CA SER A 799 45.59 1.33 28.36
C SER A 799 46.46 2.26 27.53
N ALA A 800 47.41 2.94 28.17
CA ALA A 800 48.36 3.81 27.48
C ALA A 800 49.40 2.98 26.68
N PRO A 801 49.98 3.55 25.60
CA PRO A 801 51.09 2.94 24.89
C PRO A 801 52.27 2.64 25.82
N SER A 802 52.99 1.55 25.57
CA SER A 802 54.17 1.15 26.34
C SER A 802 55.32 2.16 26.24
N ASN A 803 55.36 2.93 25.15
CA ASN A 803 56.27 4.05 24.98
C ASN A 803 55.63 5.34 25.54
N VAL A 804 56.15 5.80 26.67
CA VAL A 804 55.65 7.00 27.38
C VAL A 804 55.85 8.31 26.63
N ASP A 805 56.69 8.32 25.59
CA ASP A 805 56.93 9.49 24.75
C ASP A 805 56.00 9.54 23.53
N ALA A 806 55.08 8.57 23.38
CA ALA A 806 54.12 8.52 22.27
C ALA A 806 53.12 9.69 22.35
N GLN A 807 53.11 10.55 21.33
CA GLN A 807 52.13 11.62 21.20
C GLN A 807 50.87 11.10 20.52
N TRP A 808 49.68 11.44 21.05
CA TRP A 808 48.40 11.11 20.42
C TRP A 808 48.06 12.13 19.34
N LEU A 809 47.61 11.63 18.20
CA LEU A 809 47.36 12.38 16.97
C LEU A 809 45.92 12.13 16.52
N PHE A 810 45.30 13.20 16.03
CA PHE A 810 44.10 13.20 15.22
C PHE A 810 44.52 13.38 13.77
N LYS A 811 43.95 12.57 12.86
CA LYS A 811 44.18 12.70 11.43
C LYS A 811 42.87 12.55 10.68
N ILE A 812 42.67 13.39 9.67
CA ILE A 812 41.51 13.37 8.80
C ILE A 812 41.96 13.49 7.34
N GLU A 813 41.30 12.76 6.44
CA GLU A 813 41.67 12.69 5.02
C GLU A 813 40.44 12.84 4.11
N SER A 814 40.71 13.35 2.90
CA SER A 814 39.75 13.37 1.79
C SER A 814 39.97 12.19 0.83
N ILE A 815 38.98 11.91 -0.04
CA ILE A 815 38.99 10.75 -0.96
C ILE A 815 40.36 10.48 -1.58
N GLY A 816 40.77 9.21 -1.50
CA GLY A 816 42.03 8.73 -2.07
C GLY A 816 43.29 9.30 -1.40
N ALA A 817 43.17 9.85 -0.19
CA ALA A 817 44.21 10.62 0.50
C ALA A 817 44.73 11.78 -0.35
N SER A 818 43.85 12.39 -1.15
CA SER A 818 44.16 13.54 -2.01
C SER A 818 44.60 14.77 -1.20
N SER A 819 44.07 14.91 0.00
CA SER A 819 44.52 15.83 1.04
C SER A 819 44.38 15.17 2.42
N ALA A 820 45.20 15.60 3.38
CA ALA A 820 45.13 15.10 4.76
C ALA A 820 45.70 16.13 5.73
N VAL A 821 45.11 16.22 6.92
CA VAL A 821 45.61 17.02 8.03
C VAL A 821 45.82 16.13 9.25
N GLU A 822 46.96 16.29 9.90
CA GLU A 822 47.36 15.56 11.11
C GLU A 822 47.73 16.58 12.19
N LEU A 823 47.06 16.51 13.33
CA LEU A 823 47.22 17.40 14.47
C LEU A 823 47.43 16.59 15.74
N ALA A 824 48.13 17.17 16.71
CA ALA A 824 48.22 16.58 18.04
C ALA A 824 46.92 16.81 18.81
N LEU A 825 46.53 15.87 19.69
CA LEU A 825 45.28 16.03 20.46
C LEU A 825 45.26 17.25 21.39
N ASP A 826 46.42 17.73 21.83
CA ASP A 826 46.55 18.96 22.61
C ASP A 826 46.37 20.25 21.77
N GLN A 827 46.13 20.11 20.46
CA GLN A 827 45.74 21.19 19.55
C GLN A 827 44.23 21.27 19.30
N SER A 828 43.45 20.39 19.93
CA SER A 828 41.98 20.54 20.04
C SER A 828 41.60 21.81 20.81
N VAL A 829 40.33 22.21 20.73
CA VAL A 829 39.79 23.37 21.47
C VAL A 829 39.99 23.20 22.98
N GLU A 830 39.84 21.98 23.50
CA GLU A 830 40.01 21.64 24.91
C GLU A 830 41.49 21.73 25.34
N GLY A 831 42.43 21.49 24.42
CA GLY A 831 43.86 21.64 24.62
C GLY A 831 44.45 20.65 25.64
N GLN A 832 43.87 19.45 25.73
CA GLN A 832 44.25 18.44 26.72
C GLN A 832 44.96 17.24 26.08
N THR A 833 45.80 16.57 26.86
CA THR A 833 46.36 15.25 26.50
C THR A 833 45.52 14.14 27.13
N PRO A 834 45.41 12.95 26.51
CA PRO A 834 44.64 11.84 27.06
C PRO A 834 45.09 11.40 28.45
N VAL A 835 44.12 11.19 29.35
CA VAL A 835 44.30 10.64 30.70
C VAL A 835 43.75 9.23 30.73
N THR A 836 44.58 8.27 31.15
CA THR A 836 44.16 6.85 31.20
C THR A 836 42.99 6.66 32.17
N GLY A 837 41.90 6.11 31.65
CA GLY A 837 40.68 5.77 32.38
C GLY A 837 39.60 6.85 32.40
N GLU A 838 39.84 8.02 31.82
CA GLU A 838 38.86 9.12 31.76
C GLU A 838 38.37 9.33 30.33
N TRP A 839 37.07 9.63 30.18
CA TRP A 839 36.50 10.11 28.92
C TRP A 839 36.82 11.61 28.77
N GLN A 840 37.29 11.99 27.59
CA GLN A 840 37.61 13.38 27.25
C GLN A 840 37.12 13.67 25.83
N THR A 841 36.51 14.84 25.65
CA THR A 841 36.08 15.36 24.35
C THR A 841 37.24 16.06 23.65
N TYR A 842 37.33 15.89 22.34
CA TYR A 842 38.29 16.56 21.47
C TYR A 842 37.57 17.19 20.30
N THR A 843 37.69 18.52 20.18
CA THR A 843 37.02 19.31 19.15
C THR A 843 38.04 19.99 18.23
N PHE A 844 37.87 19.83 16.92
CA PHE A 844 38.70 20.45 15.88
C PHE A 844 37.83 21.25 14.90
N PRO A 845 37.90 22.59 14.87
CA PRO A 845 37.12 23.41 13.95
C PRO A 845 37.44 23.10 12.47
N ILE A 846 36.41 23.04 11.62
CA ILE A 846 36.56 22.79 10.18
C ILE A 846 37.41 23.89 9.53
N GLN A 847 37.22 25.16 9.92
CA GLN A 847 38.07 26.26 9.47
C GLN A 847 39.56 26.01 9.74
N GLN A 848 39.93 25.43 10.90
CA GLN A 848 41.32 25.13 11.23
C GLN A 848 41.89 24.04 10.32
N LEU A 849 41.09 23.02 10.00
CA LEU A 849 41.48 21.92 9.13
C LEU A 849 41.61 22.38 7.68
N PHE A 850 40.67 23.19 7.20
CA PHE A 850 40.72 23.83 5.90
C PHE A 850 41.94 24.75 5.74
N ASP A 851 42.21 25.62 6.73
CA ASP A 851 43.39 26.50 6.74
C ASP A 851 44.72 25.71 6.74
N ALA A 852 44.71 24.50 7.30
CA ALA A 852 45.84 23.57 7.29
C ALA A 852 45.99 22.81 5.95
N GLY A 853 45.07 23.02 5.00
CA GLY A 853 45.13 22.49 3.63
C GLY A 853 44.33 21.21 3.39
N LEU A 854 43.37 20.89 4.26
CA LEU A 854 42.41 19.82 4.03
C LEU A 854 41.37 20.24 2.97
N ASP A 855 41.11 19.36 2.01
CA ASP A 855 39.94 19.44 1.15
C ASP A 855 38.73 18.91 1.93
N ILE A 856 37.90 19.85 2.37
CA ILE A 856 36.72 19.54 3.19
C ILE A 856 35.52 19.11 2.37
N SER A 857 35.60 19.14 1.03
CA SER A 857 34.48 18.79 0.16
C SER A 857 34.28 17.29 -0.05
N ALA A 858 35.22 16.47 0.41
CA ALA A 858 35.22 15.03 0.17
C ALA A 858 35.90 14.25 1.30
N LEU A 859 35.56 14.52 2.56
CA LEU A 859 36.10 13.85 3.74
C LEU A 859 35.66 12.38 3.78
N ASN A 860 36.59 11.44 3.96
CA ASN A 860 36.23 10.02 3.93
C ASN A 860 37.00 9.16 4.96
N VAL A 861 37.92 9.74 5.73
CA VAL A 861 38.63 9.03 6.79
C VAL A 861 38.82 9.92 8.01
N ILE A 862 38.50 9.39 9.20
CA ILE A 862 38.83 9.98 10.50
C ILE A 862 39.64 8.98 11.31
N MET A 863 40.81 9.37 11.83
CA MET A 863 41.71 8.51 12.58
C MET A 863 42.19 9.18 13.86
N VAL A 864 42.35 8.36 14.89
CA VAL A 864 42.95 8.78 16.16
C VAL A 864 43.93 7.71 16.59
N PHE A 865 45.20 8.06 16.79
CA PHE A 865 46.25 7.08 17.09
C PHE A 865 47.47 7.70 17.81
N PRO A 866 48.22 6.93 18.60
CA PRO A 866 49.54 7.31 19.09
C PRO A 866 50.56 7.32 17.94
N SER A 867 51.59 8.16 18.07
CA SER A 867 52.65 8.36 17.07
C SER A 867 53.15 7.04 16.46
N TRP A 868 53.37 7.04 15.14
CA TRP A 868 53.75 5.85 14.38
C TRP A 868 54.90 5.07 15.04
N ASP A 869 54.76 3.74 15.13
CA ASP A 869 55.72 2.81 15.74
C ASP A 869 55.89 2.99 17.28
N MET A 870 55.04 3.78 17.94
CA MET A 870 55.07 3.98 19.39
C MET A 870 53.79 3.53 20.11
N GLY A 871 52.82 2.98 19.38
CA GLY A 871 51.50 2.61 19.90
C GLY A 871 51.37 1.26 20.61
N ASP A 872 52.43 0.44 20.66
CA ASP A 872 52.34 -0.92 21.21
C ASP A 872 51.79 -0.93 22.65
N GLY A 873 50.69 -1.65 22.85
CA GLY A 873 50.00 -1.78 24.13
C GLY A 873 48.88 -0.77 24.38
N ALA A 874 48.58 0.12 23.41
CA ALA A 874 47.49 1.07 23.50
C ALA A 874 46.13 0.39 23.29
N LEU A 875 45.18 0.65 24.18
CA LEU A 875 43.77 0.27 24.05
C LEU A 875 42.92 1.50 24.36
N TYR A 876 42.05 1.89 23.44
CA TYR A 876 41.23 3.09 23.58
C TYR A 876 39.86 2.89 22.96
N ARG A 877 38.91 3.70 23.42
CA ARG A 877 37.51 3.73 23.00
C ARG A 877 37.17 5.10 22.48
N ILE A 878 36.35 5.17 21.44
CA ILE A 878 35.86 6.40 20.83
C ILE A 878 34.35 6.31 20.70
N ASP A 879 33.68 7.42 20.97
CA ASP A 879 32.23 7.56 20.87
C ASP A 879 31.85 9.00 20.43
N ASN A 880 30.59 9.23 20.06
CA ASN A 880 30.05 10.53 19.64
C ASN A 880 30.89 11.24 18.57
N VAL A 881 31.27 10.52 17.51
CA VAL A 881 32.07 11.07 16.41
C VAL A 881 31.16 11.82 15.45
N ILE A 882 31.29 13.14 15.40
CA ILE A 882 30.44 14.01 14.59
C ILE A 882 31.27 14.98 13.75
N ILE A 883 30.72 15.35 12.59
CA ILE A 883 31.12 16.49 11.77
C ILE A 883 29.89 17.39 11.70
N ALA A 884 29.82 18.43 12.52
CA ALA A 884 28.57 19.17 12.76
C ALA A 884 28.83 20.63 13.14
N ASN A 885 27.77 21.44 13.24
CA ASN A 885 27.79 22.80 13.78
C ASN A 885 27.14 22.81 15.20
N PRO A 886 27.94 22.59 16.27
CA PRO A 886 27.44 22.32 17.63
C PRO A 886 26.87 23.51 18.39
#